data_AF-A0A377H6R9-F1
#
_entry.id   AF-A0A377H6R9-F1
#
_cell.length_a   1.000
_cell.length_b   1.000
_cell.length_c   1.000
_cell.angle_alpha   90.00
_cell.angle_beta   90.00
_cell.angle_gamma   90.00
#
_symmetry.space_group_name_H-M   'P 1'
#
loop_
_entity.id
_entity.type
_entity.pdbx_description
1 polymer ?
#
loop_
_entity_poly.entity_id
_entity_poly.type
_entity_poly.pdbx_seq_one_letter_code
_entity_poly.pdbx_strand_id
1 'polypeptide(L)'
;MDSTKFSINTTTSWILLSFLAFAILPSFALDYGLLESTADEFLAAMGWHSFNLSWFWFFSLAIFWLFPRLGFSQEKEAKIELVAVCAIALFTFISADSYHLSLGYAVILQIIALTAIATNALAKLKIMQGDKFIIASLLAIILLIFFFIVYPTLAIFISMFYDGNEFNPSQFIQIITQSYILRVILNSVWLSAFVGFLSTVFGLAFALYTTRIAKRTAFIGKIFSILPIVTPPFVVGLGVTLMLGRSGYLTEFLVQHFGFTNTNWLYGFNGIAIAQILAFTPLAFMILEGSLKSVHPSIEEASYTLRANRYQTFFQVIFPLLKPALANAFLLVFIQSLADFSNPLVLGGSFDVIATQIYFYIAGSQLDYASASTLGTILLLFSLGIFIVQYIWIGNRSYVTVSGKSYRGDVQDLPTGLKNAIIALLAVWIIFNATLYGSIFYGSFTVNWGVDYTLTLENYASLFGQGFSDGAWPSLINTIIYAGIAAPLTALFGLLIAYIVVRKEFTGKKTLEFLTMLCFAVPGTVAGVSYILAFNDAPLYITGTGVIIIISMVMRDLPIGMRAAIAGLGQLDKSLDEASLSLKGNSWKTLIYVTLPLLKPALLSALITSFVRAMTTVSAIVFLVTADTRVATAYILNRVEDGEYGIAIAYGSLLIVVMMAIILFFDWVVGDTRISRSKAKQMN
;
A
#
# COMPACT_ATOMS: atom_id res chain seq x y z
N MET A 1 27.85 47.62 20.68
CA MET A 1 27.39 47.37 22.07
C MET A 1 26.82 45.97 22.07
N ASP A 2 27.69 45.02 22.36
CA ASP A 2 27.47 43.58 22.30
C ASP A 2 26.41 43.15 23.30
N SER A 3 25.32 42.57 22.81
CA SER A 3 24.47 41.71 23.62
C SER A 3 24.84 40.27 23.31
N THR A 4 25.76 39.73 24.11
CA THR A 4 26.00 38.29 24.30
C THR A 4 24.72 37.63 24.82
N LYS A 5 23.74 37.42 23.95
CA LYS A 5 22.75 36.37 24.16
C LYS A 5 23.49 35.06 23.90
N PHE A 6 23.62 34.24 24.94
CA PHE A 6 23.87 32.81 24.82
C PHE A 6 22.77 32.20 23.93
N SER A 7 22.84 32.37 22.62
CA SER A 7 22.05 31.57 21.70
C SER A 7 22.73 30.22 21.68
N ILE A 8 22.16 29.24 22.39
CA ILE A 8 22.60 27.85 22.26
C ILE A 8 22.66 27.56 20.77
N ASN A 9 23.86 27.25 20.26
CA ASN A 9 24.05 26.90 18.86
C ASN A 9 23.09 25.73 18.57
N THR A 10 22.28 25.84 17.52
CA THR A 10 21.25 24.84 17.19
C THR A 10 21.83 23.42 17.13
N THR A 11 23.08 23.27 16.68
CA THR A 11 23.80 21.98 16.66
C THR A 11 24.06 21.43 18.07
N THR A 12 24.40 22.30 19.02
CA THR A 12 24.65 21.91 20.42
C THR A 12 23.39 21.40 21.10
N SER A 13 22.22 22.00 20.82
CA SER A 13 20.94 21.51 21.34
C SER A 13 20.64 20.07 20.90
N TRP A 14 20.91 19.73 19.63
CA TRP A 14 20.67 18.38 19.10
C TRP A 14 21.62 17.35 19.68
N ILE A 15 22.89 17.71 19.90
CA ILE A 15 23.88 16.82 20.55
C ILE A 15 23.47 16.57 22.00
N LEU A 16 23.11 17.62 22.74
CA LEU A 16 22.64 17.48 24.12
C LEU A 16 21.35 16.65 24.22
N LEU A 17 20.43 16.80 23.27
CA LEU A 17 19.24 15.95 23.18
C LEU A 17 19.62 14.48 22.99
N SER A 18 20.60 14.19 22.14
CA SER A 18 21.08 12.82 21.93
C SER A 18 21.78 12.26 23.17
N PHE A 19 22.52 13.07 23.93
CA PHE A 19 23.15 12.63 25.18
C PHE A 19 22.12 12.43 26.30
N LEU A 20 21.09 13.27 26.34
CA LEU A 20 19.95 13.07 27.23
C LEU A 20 19.21 11.78 26.89
N ALA A 21 19.03 11.48 25.59
CA ALA A 21 18.45 10.24 25.12
C ALA A 21 19.27 9.03 25.59
N PHE A 22 20.59 9.09 25.42
CA PHE A 22 21.50 8.05 25.92
C PHE A 22 21.34 7.83 27.44
N ALA A 23 21.17 8.91 28.21
CA ALA A 23 21.03 8.82 29.66
C ALA A 23 19.68 8.23 30.12
N ILE A 24 18.58 8.48 29.40
CA ILE A 24 17.22 8.19 29.88
C ILE A 24 16.54 7.03 29.13
N LEU A 25 16.97 6.74 27.90
CA LEU A 25 16.37 5.70 27.08
C LEU A 25 17.32 4.50 26.85
N PRO A 26 16.77 3.29 26.69
CA PRO A 26 17.53 2.11 26.30
C PRO A 26 18.30 2.36 24.99
N SER A 27 19.59 2.05 25.01
CA SER A 27 20.45 2.12 23.82
C SER A 27 20.42 0.83 23.01
N PHE A 28 20.08 -0.28 23.67
CA PHE A 28 19.80 -1.57 23.05
C PHE A 28 18.29 -1.82 23.00
N ALA A 29 17.83 -2.63 22.04
CA ALA A 29 16.43 -2.98 21.92
C ALA A 29 15.96 -3.80 23.14
N LEU A 30 14.68 -3.67 23.45
CA LEU A 30 14.02 -4.43 24.52
C LEU A 30 13.13 -5.49 23.89
N ASP A 31 13.22 -6.72 24.39
CA ASP A 31 12.45 -7.85 23.84
C ASP A 31 10.93 -7.67 24.02
N TYR A 32 10.51 -7.09 25.16
CA TYR A 32 9.11 -6.85 25.51
C TYR A 32 8.71 -5.36 25.40
N GLY A 33 9.58 -4.51 24.85
CA GLY A 33 9.32 -3.07 24.71
C GLY A 33 9.25 -2.30 26.04
N LEU A 34 9.00 -0.99 25.98
CA LEU A 34 9.12 -0.08 27.14
C LEU A 34 8.15 -0.35 28.30
N LEU A 35 6.99 -0.94 28.03
CA LEU A 35 5.91 -1.07 29.02
C LEU A 35 5.89 -2.43 29.73
N GLU A 36 6.46 -3.47 29.11
CA GLU A 36 6.40 -4.83 29.61
C GLU A 36 7.79 -5.35 30.05
N SER A 37 8.87 -4.62 29.75
CA SER A 37 10.21 -4.98 30.21
C SER A 37 10.33 -4.82 31.73
N THR A 38 11.02 -5.78 32.34
CA THR A 38 11.39 -5.72 33.76
C THR A 38 12.39 -4.60 34.03
N ALA A 39 12.51 -4.19 35.30
CA ALA A 39 13.48 -3.16 35.68
C ALA A 39 14.94 -3.57 35.37
N ASP A 40 15.25 -4.87 35.50
CA ASP A 40 16.58 -5.41 35.22
C ASP A 40 16.88 -5.44 33.72
N GLU A 41 15.92 -5.85 32.87
CA GLU A 41 16.05 -5.78 31.41
C GLU A 41 16.21 -4.32 30.94
N PHE A 42 15.41 -3.42 31.50
CA PHE A 42 15.50 -2.00 31.18
C PHE A 42 16.88 -1.45 31.52
N LEU A 43 17.41 -1.78 32.70
CA LEU A 43 18.71 -1.34 33.17
C LEU A 43 19.85 -1.96 32.35
N ALA A 44 19.76 -3.24 31.98
CA ALA A 44 20.72 -3.91 31.12
C ALA A 44 20.76 -3.31 29.70
N ALA A 45 19.60 -2.86 29.19
CA ALA A 45 19.49 -2.20 27.90
C ALA A 45 19.98 -0.73 27.89
N MET A 46 20.22 -0.13 29.07
CA MET A 46 20.82 1.20 29.17
C MET A 46 22.28 1.16 28.74
N GLY A 47 22.61 1.88 27.66
CA GLY A 47 23.95 1.86 27.08
C GLY A 47 25.07 2.33 28.01
N TRP A 48 24.75 3.16 29.01
CA TRP A 48 25.71 3.62 30.02
C TRP A 48 25.90 2.67 31.21
N HIS A 49 25.09 1.61 31.34
CA HIS A 49 25.20 0.68 32.48
C HIS A 49 26.58 -0.02 32.52
N SER A 50 27.13 -0.32 31.34
CA SER A 50 28.49 -0.84 31.16
C SER A 50 29.24 -0.03 30.10
N PHE A 51 30.57 -0.06 30.11
CA PHE A 51 31.34 0.52 29.01
C PHE A 51 31.28 -0.43 27.81
N ASN A 52 30.56 -0.02 26.78
CA ASN A 52 30.25 -0.82 25.60
C ASN A 52 30.22 0.04 24.32
N LEU A 53 29.87 -0.58 23.20
CA LEU A 53 29.87 0.04 21.88
C LEU A 53 28.96 1.27 21.76
N SER A 54 27.86 1.32 22.53
CA SER A 54 26.91 2.44 22.48
C SER A 54 27.54 3.78 22.94
N TRP A 55 28.57 3.75 23.80
CA TRP A 55 29.33 4.96 24.13
C TRP A 55 29.93 5.60 22.88
N PHE A 56 30.48 4.79 21.96
CA PHE A 56 31.05 5.30 20.71
C PHE A 56 29.98 5.82 19.76
N TRP A 57 28.80 5.20 19.72
CA TRP A 57 27.67 5.71 18.93
C TRP A 57 27.33 7.14 19.34
N PHE A 58 27.07 7.37 20.63
CA PHE A 58 26.63 8.68 21.10
C PHE A 58 27.76 9.70 21.20
N PHE A 59 28.89 9.37 21.84
CA PHE A 59 29.96 10.34 22.07
C PHE A 59 30.70 10.77 20.80
N SER A 60 30.60 10.01 19.70
CA SER A 60 31.10 10.45 18.39
C SER A 60 30.48 11.79 17.95
N LEU A 61 29.26 12.12 18.40
CA LEU A 61 28.61 13.41 18.14
C LEU A 61 29.37 14.61 18.74
N ALA A 62 30.22 14.40 19.74
CA ALA A 62 31.02 15.48 20.33
C ALA A 62 32.00 16.09 19.30
N ILE A 63 32.34 15.37 18.21
CA ILE A 63 33.21 15.88 17.15
C ILE A 63 32.66 17.16 16.50
N PHE A 64 31.34 17.32 16.46
CA PHE A 64 30.69 18.49 15.88
C PHE A 64 30.93 19.77 16.69
N TRP A 65 31.37 19.69 17.94
CA TRP A 65 31.82 20.88 18.71
C TRP A 65 33.19 21.40 18.28
N LEU A 66 34.01 20.55 17.63
CA LEU A 66 35.35 20.92 17.19
C LEU A 66 35.31 21.70 15.86
N PHE A 67 34.41 21.35 14.93
CA PHE A 67 34.41 21.94 13.59
C PHE A 67 34.32 23.48 13.55
N PRO A 68 33.44 24.13 14.34
CA PRO A 68 33.39 25.60 14.36
C PRO A 68 34.67 26.26 14.91
N ARG A 69 35.49 25.51 15.67
CA ARG A 69 36.73 26.01 16.28
C ARG A 69 37.95 25.87 15.37
N LEU A 70 37.84 25.12 14.28
CA LEU A 70 38.97 24.83 13.36
C LEU A 70 39.18 25.94 12.30
N GLY A 71 38.37 26.99 12.29
CA GLY A 71 38.56 28.15 11.40
C GLY A 71 38.38 27.85 9.91
N PHE A 72 37.67 26.77 9.55
CA PHE A 72 37.39 26.43 8.15
C PHE A 72 36.45 27.44 7.48
N SER A 73 36.47 27.49 6.15
CA SER A 73 35.43 28.20 5.40
C SER A 73 34.08 27.50 5.59
N GLN A 74 32.98 28.27 5.58
CA GLN A 74 31.62 27.76 5.80
C GLN A 74 31.26 26.57 4.90
N GLU A 75 31.71 26.59 3.64
CA GLU A 75 31.48 25.49 2.69
C GLU A 75 32.27 24.23 3.04
N LYS A 76 33.55 24.37 3.42
CA LYS A 76 34.39 23.24 3.83
C LYS A 76 33.88 22.62 5.12
N GLU A 77 33.53 23.45 6.11
CA GLU A 77 32.92 23.01 7.37
C GLU A 77 31.67 22.18 7.11
N ALA A 78 30.74 22.67 6.28
CA ALA A 78 29.50 21.96 5.97
C ALA A 78 29.73 20.61 5.26
N LYS A 79 30.71 20.53 4.35
CA LYS A 79 31.07 19.25 3.70
C LYS A 79 31.64 18.25 4.70
N ILE A 80 32.51 18.71 5.61
CA ILE A 80 33.09 17.87 6.67
C ILE A 80 32.00 17.40 7.64
N GLU A 81 31.08 18.29 8.03
CA GLU A 81 29.93 17.95 8.87
C GLU A 81 29.08 16.84 8.23
N LEU A 82 28.81 16.92 6.92
CA LEU A 82 28.03 15.88 6.21
C LEU A 82 28.75 14.53 6.15
N VAL A 83 30.05 14.53 5.87
CA VAL A 83 30.85 13.30 5.86
C VAL A 83 30.87 12.68 7.27
N ALA A 84 31.03 13.49 8.31
CA ALA A 84 31.00 13.03 9.69
C ALA A 84 29.62 12.46 10.07
N VAL A 85 28.51 13.10 9.67
CA VAL A 85 27.15 12.57 9.90
C VAL A 85 26.99 11.19 9.25
N CYS A 86 27.36 11.05 7.98
CA CYS A 86 27.27 9.78 7.26
C CYS A 86 28.16 8.70 7.91
N ALA A 87 29.39 9.06 8.27
CA ALA A 87 30.33 8.15 8.91
C ALA A 87 29.83 7.65 10.27
N ILE A 88 29.27 8.54 11.10
CA ILE A 88 28.68 8.17 12.40
C ILE A 88 27.44 7.28 12.20
N ALA A 89 26.54 7.64 11.27
CA ALA A 89 25.36 6.83 11.00
C ALA A 89 25.71 5.42 10.50
N LEU A 90 26.64 5.31 9.55
CA LEU A 90 27.15 4.04 9.03
C LEU A 90 27.88 3.24 10.12
N PHE A 91 28.72 3.91 10.92
CA PHE A 91 29.41 3.26 12.04
C PHE A 91 28.41 2.68 13.03
N THR A 92 27.41 3.46 13.49
CA THR A 92 26.38 2.96 14.40
C THR A 92 25.66 1.75 13.82
N PHE A 93 25.23 1.81 12.56
CA PHE A 93 24.46 0.73 11.92
C PHE A 93 25.30 -0.53 11.67
N ILE A 94 26.47 -0.40 11.03
CA ILE A 94 27.34 -1.54 10.69
C ILE A 94 27.91 -2.19 11.95
N SER A 95 28.27 -1.39 12.96
CA SER A 95 28.79 -1.94 14.21
C SER A 95 27.69 -2.61 15.04
N ALA A 96 26.46 -2.12 15.00
CA ALA A 96 25.32 -2.82 15.59
C ALA A 96 25.07 -4.18 14.90
N ASP A 97 25.06 -4.20 13.57
CA ASP A 97 24.89 -5.41 12.77
C ASP A 97 26.01 -6.44 13.01
N SER A 98 27.27 -6.00 12.93
CA SER A 98 28.45 -6.89 13.07
C SER A 98 28.62 -7.51 14.46
N TYR A 99 28.14 -6.82 15.50
CA TYR A 99 28.20 -7.31 16.89
C TYR A 99 26.88 -7.94 17.35
N HIS A 100 25.90 -8.11 16.45
CA HIS A 100 24.57 -8.61 16.76
C HIS A 100 23.87 -7.85 17.90
N LEU A 101 24.01 -6.51 17.90
CA LEU A 101 23.39 -5.62 18.87
C LEU A 101 22.21 -4.88 18.25
N SER A 102 21.01 -5.14 18.76
CA SER A 102 19.80 -4.46 18.31
C SER A 102 19.73 -3.03 18.84
N LEU A 103 19.48 -2.06 17.95
CA LEU A 103 19.42 -0.63 18.26
C LEU A 103 18.16 -0.30 19.07
N GLY A 104 18.34 0.37 20.21
CA GLY A 104 17.25 0.77 21.12
C GLY A 104 16.64 2.15 20.81
N TYR A 105 15.70 2.56 21.65
CA TYR A 105 14.95 3.82 21.51
C TYR A 105 15.82 5.08 21.54
N ALA A 106 16.95 5.07 22.27
CA ALA A 106 17.87 6.20 22.32
C ALA A 106 18.44 6.53 20.92
N VAL A 107 18.64 5.52 20.08
CA VAL A 107 19.21 5.66 18.73
C VAL A 107 18.25 6.41 17.80
N ILE A 108 16.94 6.36 18.03
CA ILE A 108 15.96 7.16 17.27
C ILE A 108 16.25 8.66 17.43
N LEU A 109 16.51 9.11 18.67
CA LEU A 109 16.87 10.51 18.93
C LEU A 109 18.27 10.86 18.40
N GLN A 110 19.20 9.90 18.37
CA GLN A 110 20.49 10.06 17.72
C GLN A 110 20.34 10.28 16.21
N ILE A 111 19.51 9.49 15.52
CA ILE A 111 19.22 9.65 14.09
C ILE A 111 18.55 11.00 13.82
N ILE A 112 17.63 11.45 14.68
CA ILE A 112 17.01 12.78 14.59
C ILE A 112 18.06 13.88 14.73
N ALA A 113 18.98 13.76 15.72
CA ALA A 113 20.06 14.71 15.91
C ALA A 113 21.00 14.77 14.69
N LEU A 114 21.43 13.61 14.17
CA LEU A 114 22.25 13.51 12.96
C LEU A 114 21.54 14.13 11.75
N THR A 115 20.25 13.87 11.58
CA THR A 115 19.43 14.46 10.49
C THR A 115 19.34 15.97 10.62
N ALA A 116 19.19 16.50 11.83
CA ALA A 116 19.15 17.93 12.08
C ALA A 116 20.51 18.61 11.83
N ILE A 117 21.61 17.94 12.18
CA ILE A 117 22.98 18.40 11.88
C ILE A 117 23.21 18.41 10.36
N ALA A 118 22.86 17.33 9.66
CA ALA A 118 22.93 17.26 8.20
C ALA A 118 22.06 18.35 7.55
N THR A 119 20.86 18.61 8.08
CA THR A 119 19.98 19.68 7.59
C THR A 119 20.65 21.04 7.68
N ASN A 120 21.29 21.34 8.82
CA ASN A 120 22.01 22.59 9.00
C ASN A 120 23.21 22.70 8.05
N ALA A 121 23.97 21.62 7.86
CA ALA A 121 25.10 21.59 6.94
C ALA A 121 24.68 21.79 5.48
N LEU A 122 23.64 21.09 5.00
CA LEU A 122 23.09 21.28 3.65
C LEU A 122 22.52 22.70 3.45
N ALA A 123 21.92 23.28 4.49
CA ALA A 123 21.44 24.67 4.44
C ALA A 123 22.59 25.68 4.35
N LYS A 124 23.73 25.45 5.03
CA LYS A 124 24.96 26.25 4.88
C LYS A 124 25.49 26.20 3.43
N LEU A 125 25.32 25.07 2.74
CA LEU A 125 25.66 24.88 1.32
C LEU A 125 24.65 25.50 0.34
N LYS A 126 23.60 26.19 0.84
CA LYS A 126 22.52 26.78 0.03
C LYS A 126 21.76 25.78 -0.86
N ILE A 127 21.81 24.49 -0.54
CA ILE A 127 20.98 23.47 -1.18
C ILE A 127 19.51 23.82 -0.91
N MET A 128 18.63 23.67 -1.90
CA MET A 128 17.21 24.04 -1.79
C MET A 128 17.01 25.49 -1.31
N GLN A 129 17.88 26.42 -1.73
CA GLN A 129 17.88 27.83 -1.30
C GLN A 129 18.08 28.01 0.23
N GLY A 130 18.59 26.99 0.92
CA GLY A 130 18.80 27.02 2.37
C GLY A 130 17.54 26.75 3.22
N ASP A 131 16.45 26.26 2.60
CA ASP A 131 15.22 25.97 3.33
C ASP A 131 15.34 24.71 4.20
N LYS A 132 15.56 24.93 5.50
CA LYS A 132 15.75 23.85 6.49
C LYS A 132 14.57 22.88 6.55
N PHE A 133 13.33 23.36 6.38
CA PHE A 133 12.16 22.49 6.47
C PHE A 133 12.12 21.50 5.30
N ILE A 134 12.40 21.99 4.08
CA ILE A 134 12.43 21.17 2.87
C ILE A 134 13.56 20.15 2.93
N ILE A 135 14.74 20.58 3.36
CA ILE A 135 15.90 19.70 3.52
C ILE A 135 15.60 18.61 4.57
N ALA A 136 15.09 18.98 5.74
CA ALA A 136 14.76 18.02 6.80
C ALA A 136 13.70 17.02 6.34
N SER A 137 12.65 17.49 5.64
CA SER A 137 11.59 16.65 5.10
C SER A 137 12.15 15.66 4.05
N LEU A 138 13.02 16.14 3.16
CA LEU A 138 13.67 15.29 2.15
C LEU A 138 14.55 14.22 2.80
N LEU A 139 15.37 14.58 3.79
CA LEU A 139 16.21 13.62 4.51
C LEU A 139 15.36 12.58 5.26
N ALA A 140 14.29 13.02 5.95
CA ALA A 140 13.38 12.11 6.65
C ALA A 140 12.72 11.12 5.68
N ILE A 141 12.28 11.57 4.51
CA ILE A 141 11.72 10.71 3.47
C ILE A 141 12.77 9.72 2.94
N ILE A 142 14.00 10.17 2.68
CA ILE A 142 15.08 9.30 2.20
C ILE A 142 15.39 8.21 3.23
N LEU A 143 15.49 8.56 4.52
CA LEU A 143 15.73 7.59 5.59
C LEU A 143 14.57 6.61 5.71
N LEU A 144 13.33 7.08 5.64
CA LEU A 144 12.13 6.26 5.71
C LEU A 144 12.05 5.25 4.55
N ILE A 145 12.32 5.70 3.32
CA ILE A 145 12.40 4.82 2.14
C ILE A 145 13.59 3.86 2.29
N PHE A 146 14.74 4.32 2.75
CA PHE A 146 15.92 3.48 2.93
C PHE A 146 15.65 2.35 3.93
N PHE A 147 15.24 2.68 5.15
CA PHE A 147 15.06 1.69 6.21
C PHE A 147 13.88 0.76 5.98
N PHE A 148 12.77 1.22 5.38
CA PHE A 148 11.55 0.43 5.31
C PHE A 148 11.21 -0.10 3.91
N ILE A 149 11.99 0.26 2.88
CA ILE A 149 11.83 -0.31 1.53
C ILE A 149 13.14 -0.89 1.04
N VAL A 150 14.21 -0.09 0.98
CA VAL A 150 15.48 -0.52 0.38
C VAL A 150 16.13 -1.59 1.24
N TYR A 151 16.24 -1.39 2.54
CA TYR A 151 16.88 -2.33 3.47
C TYR A 151 16.17 -3.71 3.50
N PRO A 152 14.84 -3.80 3.68
CA PRO A 152 14.11 -5.08 3.53
C PRO A 152 14.33 -5.73 2.17
N THR A 153 14.23 -4.94 1.10
CA THR A 153 14.45 -5.46 -0.25
C THR A 153 15.87 -6.03 -0.41
N LEU A 154 16.89 -5.39 0.17
CA LEU A 154 18.25 -5.94 0.17
C LEU A 154 18.36 -7.21 1.02
N ALA A 155 17.68 -7.28 2.17
CA ALA A 155 17.70 -8.46 3.05
C ALA A 155 17.20 -9.72 2.33
N ILE A 156 16.11 -9.63 1.56
CA ILE A 156 15.60 -10.77 0.77
C ILE A 156 16.55 -11.16 -0.37
N PHE A 157 17.23 -10.20 -1.02
CA PHE A 157 18.26 -10.50 -2.03
C PHE A 157 19.50 -11.17 -1.44
N ILE A 158 19.88 -10.83 -0.21
CA ILE A 158 21.02 -11.45 0.48
C ILE A 158 20.63 -12.86 0.92
N SER A 159 19.48 -13.02 1.58
CA SER A 159 19.05 -14.32 2.15
C SER A 159 18.92 -15.44 1.12
N MET A 160 18.65 -15.15 -0.16
CA MET A 160 18.59 -16.20 -1.20
C MET A 160 19.95 -16.87 -1.52
N PHE A 161 21.06 -16.31 -1.05
CA PHE A 161 22.41 -16.85 -1.24
C PHE A 161 23.03 -17.40 0.05
N TYR A 162 22.27 -17.43 1.15
CA TYR A 162 22.76 -17.88 2.45
C TYR A 162 21.90 -19.04 2.96
N ASP A 163 22.57 -20.09 3.42
CA ASP A 163 21.97 -21.16 4.20
C ASP A 163 22.41 -20.98 5.66
N GLY A 164 21.53 -20.39 6.47
CA GLY A 164 21.93 -19.86 7.78
C GLY A 164 23.03 -18.81 7.63
N ASN A 165 24.23 -19.11 8.13
CA ASN A 165 25.39 -18.21 8.07
C ASN A 165 26.37 -18.55 6.94
N GLU A 166 26.13 -19.61 6.16
CA GLU A 166 27.02 -20.05 5.09
C GLU A 166 26.60 -19.48 3.73
N PHE A 167 27.53 -18.83 3.04
CA PHE A 167 27.30 -18.31 1.69
C PHE A 167 27.29 -19.46 0.67
N ASN A 168 26.12 -19.79 0.12
CA ASN A 168 25.91 -20.85 -0.85
C ASN A 168 25.15 -20.36 -2.10
N PRO A 169 25.86 -19.76 -3.09
CA PRO A 169 25.23 -19.27 -4.32
C PRO A 169 24.57 -20.34 -5.18
N SER A 170 25.00 -21.60 -5.04
CA SER A 170 24.48 -22.71 -5.83
C SER A 170 23.04 -23.05 -5.46
N GLN A 171 22.62 -22.74 -4.23
CA GLN A 171 21.27 -22.98 -3.71
C GLN A 171 20.20 -22.28 -4.54
N PHE A 172 20.42 -21.03 -4.92
CA PHE A 172 19.52 -20.29 -5.81
C PHE A 172 19.25 -21.07 -7.10
N ILE A 173 20.30 -21.57 -7.76
CA ILE A 173 20.19 -22.34 -9.01
C ILE A 173 19.46 -23.67 -8.75
N GLN A 174 19.76 -24.34 -7.64
CA GLN A 174 19.10 -25.58 -7.27
C GLN A 174 17.60 -25.40 -7.04
N ILE A 175 17.18 -24.32 -6.39
CA ILE A 175 15.75 -24.02 -6.13
C ILE A 175 15.02 -23.73 -7.44
N ILE A 176 15.53 -22.83 -8.29
CA ILE A 176 14.83 -22.43 -9.52
C ILE A 176 14.75 -23.54 -10.57
N THR A 177 15.65 -24.52 -10.51
CA THR A 177 15.66 -25.65 -11.46
C THR A 177 14.71 -26.78 -11.06
N GLN A 178 14.10 -26.71 -9.87
CA GLN A 178 13.09 -27.69 -9.46
C GLN A 178 11.85 -27.59 -10.36
N SER A 179 11.40 -28.73 -10.89
CA SER A 179 10.24 -28.78 -11.79
C SER A 179 8.96 -28.25 -11.14
N TYR A 180 8.81 -28.44 -9.84
CA TYR A 180 7.70 -27.88 -9.06
C TYR A 180 7.73 -26.34 -9.06
N ILE A 181 8.87 -25.73 -8.74
CA ILE A 181 9.03 -24.26 -8.71
C ILE A 181 8.74 -23.64 -10.09
N LEU A 182 9.24 -24.24 -11.17
CA LEU A 182 8.95 -23.76 -12.53
C LEU A 182 7.45 -23.80 -12.84
N ARG A 183 6.73 -24.84 -12.40
CA ARG A 183 5.28 -24.93 -12.54
C ARG A 183 4.57 -23.83 -11.74
N VAL A 184 5.00 -23.56 -10.50
CA VAL A 184 4.43 -22.48 -9.67
C VAL A 184 4.62 -21.10 -10.31
N ILE A 185 5.79 -20.84 -10.90
CA ILE A 185 6.07 -19.60 -11.64
C ILE A 185 5.15 -19.46 -12.85
N LEU A 186 5.06 -20.52 -13.68
CA LEU A 186 4.20 -20.51 -14.87
C LEU A 186 2.72 -20.38 -14.52
N ASN A 187 2.24 -21.08 -13.48
CA ASN A 187 0.89 -20.96 -12.95
C ASN A 187 0.55 -19.52 -12.59
N SER A 188 1.47 -18.84 -11.89
CA SER A 188 1.29 -17.45 -11.45
C SER A 188 1.20 -16.49 -12.64
N VAL A 189 2.12 -16.60 -13.59
CA VAL A 189 2.14 -15.74 -14.79
C VAL A 189 0.89 -15.97 -15.65
N TRP A 190 0.50 -17.23 -15.86
CA TRP A 190 -0.68 -17.58 -16.65
C TRP A 190 -1.97 -17.07 -16.01
N LEU A 191 -2.13 -17.30 -14.71
CA LEU A 191 -3.26 -16.79 -13.94
C LEU A 191 -3.35 -15.26 -14.03
N SER A 192 -2.25 -14.56 -13.82
CA SER A 192 -2.22 -13.09 -13.87
C SER A 192 -2.50 -12.53 -15.26
N ALA A 193 -2.06 -13.21 -16.32
CA ALA A 193 -2.40 -12.84 -17.69
C ALA A 193 -3.91 -12.97 -17.95
N PHE A 194 -4.50 -14.10 -17.53
CA PHE A 194 -5.92 -14.38 -17.73
C PHE A 194 -6.81 -13.42 -16.93
N VAL A 195 -6.51 -13.23 -15.65
CA VAL A 195 -7.22 -12.30 -14.75
C VAL A 195 -7.06 -10.86 -15.22
N GLY A 196 -5.84 -10.44 -15.60
CA GLY A 196 -5.58 -9.12 -16.15
C GLY A 196 -6.41 -8.83 -17.39
N PHE A 197 -6.50 -9.79 -18.30
CA PHE A 197 -7.29 -9.66 -19.52
C PHE A 197 -8.78 -9.54 -19.22
N LEU A 198 -9.36 -10.50 -18.50
CA LEU A 198 -10.80 -10.51 -18.23
C LEU A 198 -11.24 -9.32 -17.36
N SER A 199 -10.47 -8.95 -16.34
CA SER A 199 -10.79 -7.78 -15.51
C SER A 199 -10.75 -6.48 -16.31
N THR A 200 -9.86 -6.38 -17.31
CA THR A 200 -9.82 -5.23 -18.23
C THR A 200 -11.04 -5.21 -19.14
N VAL A 201 -11.50 -6.37 -19.62
CA VAL A 201 -12.73 -6.48 -20.42
C VAL A 201 -13.96 -6.07 -19.60
N PHE A 202 -14.13 -6.60 -18.38
CA PHE A 202 -15.21 -6.20 -17.50
C PHE A 202 -15.11 -4.72 -17.09
N GLY A 203 -13.90 -4.24 -16.79
CA GLY A 203 -13.65 -2.83 -16.47
C GLY A 203 -14.04 -1.90 -17.61
N LEU A 204 -13.73 -2.27 -18.86
CA LEU A 204 -14.15 -1.53 -20.05
C LEU A 204 -15.67 -1.54 -20.22
N ALA A 205 -16.31 -2.69 -20.00
CA ALA A 205 -17.77 -2.81 -20.07
C ALA A 205 -18.45 -1.89 -19.04
N PHE A 206 -17.97 -1.88 -17.80
CA PHE A 206 -18.45 -0.96 -16.77
C PHE A 206 -18.21 0.51 -17.13
N ALA A 207 -17.00 0.86 -17.61
CA ALA A 207 -16.67 2.22 -18.00
C ALA A 207 -17.56 2.73 -19.13
N LEU A 208 -17.79 1.91 -20.17
CA LEU A 208 -18.71 2.23 -21.27
C LEU A 208 -20.14 2.36 -20.76
N TYR A 209 -20.57 1.50 -19.86
CA TYR A 209 -21.92 1.57 -19.29
C TYR A 209 -22.14 2.85 -18.50
N THR A 210 -21.26 3.20 -17.56
CA THR A 210 -21.45 4.38 -16.70
C THR A 210 -21.28 5.70 -17.44
N THR A 211 -20.52 5.74 -18.54
CA THR A 211 -20.22 6.99 -19.26
C THR A 211 -21.01 7.19 -20.55
N ARG A 212 -21.44 6.11 -21.22
CA ARG A 212 -22.08 6.17 -22.55
C ARG A 212 -23.50 5.59 -22.59
N ILE A 213 -23.90 4.72 -21.64
CA ILE A 213 -25.20 4.01 -21.69
C ILE A 213 -26.16 4.50 -20.60
N ALA A 214 -25.71 4.48 -19.35
CA ALA A 214 -26.58 4.63 -18.19
C ALA A 214 -26.88 6.11 -17.90
N LYS A 215 -28.15 6.50 -18.00
CA LYS A 215 -28.61 7.85 -17.59
C LYS A 215 -29.11 7.88 -16.14
N ARG A 216 -29.98 6.93 -15.76
CA ARG A 216 -30.57 6.84 -14.40
C ARG A 216 -29.99 5.71 -13.56
N THR A 217 -29.56 4.62 -14.18
CA THR A 217 -29.04 3.40 -13.51
C THR A 217 -27.53 3.43 -13.30
N ALA A 218 -26.86 4.55 -13.61
CA ALA A 218 -25.40 4.68 -13.49
C ALA A 218 -24.93 4.48 -12.04
N PHE A 219 -25.75 4.88 -11.06
CA PHE A 219 -25.47 4.68 -9.64
C PHE A 219 -25.39 3.20 -9.26
N ILE A 220 -26.31 2.37 -9.75
CA ILE A 220 -26.31 0.92 -9.51
C ILE A 220 -25.05 0.29 -10.11
N GLY A 221 -24.76 0.59 -11.37
CA GLY A 221 -23.54 0.10 -12.02
C GLY A 221 -22.28 0.50 -11.25
N LYS A 222 -22.24 1.74 -10.74
CA LYS A 222 -21.12 2.25 -9.94
C LYS A 222 -20.98 1.55 -8.59
N ILE A 223 -22.06 1.34 -7.84
CA ILE A 223 -22.00 0.62 -6.56
C ILE A 223 -21.45 -0.78 -6.76
N PHE A 224 -22.05 -1.58 -7.64
CA PHE A 224 -21.63 -2.96 -7.84
C PHE A 224 -20.23 -3.08 -8.46
N SER A 225 -19.76 -2.04 -9.17
CA SER A 225 -18.38 -1.99 -9.66
C SER A 225 -17.35 -1.60 -8.60
N ILE A 226 -17.75 -0.94 -7.50
CA ILE A 226 -16.81 -0.44 -6.46
C ILE A 226 -16.89 -1.30 -5.19
N LEU A 227 -18.00 -1.99 -4.96
CA LEU A 227 -18.22 -2.83 -3.77
C LEU A 227 -17.08 -3.82 -3.49
N PRO A 228 -16.46 -4.49 -4.49
CA PRO A 228 -15.32 -5.38 -4.24
C PRO A 228 -14.05 -4.67 -3.74
N ILE A 229 -13.89 -3.34 -3.93
CA ILE A 229 -12.78 -2.58 -3.35
C ILE A 229 -12.94 -2.44 -1.84
N VAL A 230 -14.18 -2.32 -1.36
CA VAL A 230 -14.50 -2.13 0.06
C VAL A 230 -14.38 -3.44 0.83
N THR A 231 -14.56 -4.57 0.14
CA THR A 231 -14.53 -5.90 0.72
C THR A 231 -13.09 -6.41 0.75
N PRO A 232 -12.61 -7.00 1.86
CA PRO A 232 -11.32 -7.68 1.86
C PRO A 232 -11.27 -8.74 0.74
N PRO A 233 -10.20 -8.82 -0.07
CA PRO A 233 -10.17 -9.67 -1.27
C PRO A 233 -10.55 -11.13 -1.01
N PHE A 234 -10.06 -11.73 0.07
CA PHE A 234 -10.33 -13.13 0.38
C PHE A 234 -11.78 -13.40 0.82
N VAL A 235 -12.50 -12.39 1.33
CA VAL A 235 -13.93 -12.52 1.66
C VAL A 235 -14.74 -12.72 0.37
N VAL A 236 -14.29 -12.13 -0.74
CA VAL A 236 -14.83 -12.45 -2.07
C VAL A 236 -14.55 -13.92 -2.41
N GLY A 237 -13.33 -14.40 -2.15
CA GLY A 237 -12.97 -15.81 -2.30
C GLY A 237 -13.88 -16.76 -1.49
N LEU A 238 -14.14 -16.45 -0.22
CA LEU A 238 -15.09 -17.18 0.62
C LEU A 238 -16.50 -17.14 0.05
N GLY A 239 -16.98 -15.97 -0.39
CA GLY A 239 -18.28 -15.85 -1.05
C GLY A 239 -18.39 -16.75 -2.28
N VAL A 240 -17.35 -16.80 -3.11
CA VAL A 240 -17.28 -17.71 -4.26
C VAL A 240 -17.32 -19.18 -3.80
N THR A 241 -16.61 -19.56 -2.74
CA THR A 241 -16.68 -20.91 -2.15
C THR A 241 -18.09 -21.27 -1.70
N LEU A 242 -18.82 -20.34 -1.08
CA LEU A 242 -20.20 -20.58 -0.65
C LEU A 242 -21.16 -20.83 -1.82
N MET A 243 -20.93 -20.18 -2.96
CA MET A 243 -21.76 -20.33 -4.15
C MET A 243 -21.40 -21.57 -4.97
N LEU A 244 -20.11 -21.70 -5.31
CA LEU A 244 -19.60 -22.58 -6.34
C LEU A 244 -18.70 -23.71 -5.78
N GLY A 245 -18.42 -23.72 -4.48
CA GLY A 245 -17.59 -24.75 -3.85
C GLY A 245 -18.23 -26.13 -3.90
N ARG A 246 -17.57 -27.12 -3.29
CA ARG A 246 -18.02 -28.52 -3.31
C ARG A 246 -19.43 -28.69 -2.75
N SER A 247 -19.72 -27.99 -1.65
CA SER A 247 -21.05 -27.92 -1.02
C SER A 247 -21.74 -26.57 -1.30
N GLY A 248 -21.36 -25.90 -2.38
CA GLY A 248 -21.98 -24.64 -2.78
C GLY A 248 -23.36 -24.90 -3.39
N TYR A 249 -24.34 -24.05 -3.06
CA TYR A 249 -25.73 -24.26 -3.49
C TYR A 249 -25.89 -24.24 -5.03
N LEU A 250 -25.03 -23.50 -5.75
CA LEU A 250 -25.10 -23.51 -7.21
C LEU A 250 -24.47 -24.77 -7.80
N THR A 251 -23.39 -25.27 -7.20
CA THR A 251 -22.81 -26.57 -7.57
C THR A 251 -23.81 -27.70 -7.30
N GLU A 252 -24.46 -27.69 -6.13
CA GLU A 252 -25.50 -28.66 -5.78
C GLU A 252 -26.70 -28.58 -6.73
N PHE A 253 -27.16 -27.37 -7.06
CA PHE A 253 -28.21 -27.17 -8.06
C PHE A 253 -27.85 -27.77 -9.42
N LEU A 254 -26.60 -27.58 -9.88
CA LEU A 254 -26.09 -28.18 -11.13
C LEU A 254 -26.01 -29.70 -11.06
N VAL A 255 -25.62 -30.27 -9.91
CA VAL A 255 -25.59 -31.71 -9.69
C VAL A 255 -27.01 -32.29 -9.79
N GLN A 256 -27.96 -31.70 -9.06
CA GLN A 256 -29.34 -32.19 -8.95
C GLN A 256 -30.13 -32.05 -10.26
N HIS A 257 -30.00 -30.92 -10.97
CA HIS A 257 -30.84 -30.61 -12.14
C HIS A 257 -30.16 -30.90 -13.48
N PHE A 258 -28.83 -30.86 -13.53
CA PHE A 258 -28.07 -31.00 -14.78
C PHE A 258 -27.11 -32.21 -14.77
N GLY A 259 -27.13 -33.04 -13.71
CA GLY A 259 -26.30 -34.24 -13.62
C GLY A 259 -24.80 -33.95 -13.56
N PHE A 260 -24.42 -32.77 -13.07
CA PHE A 260 -23.03 -32.35 -13.00
C PHE A 260 -22.24 -33.20 -11.99
N THR A 261 -21.15 -33.85 -12.43
CA THR A 261 -20.41 -34.82 -11.59
C THR A 261 -19.14 -34.25 -10.95
N ASN A 262 -18.55 -33.20 -11.52
CA ASN A 262 -17.29 -32.64 -11.04
C ASN A 262 -17.52 -31.55 -9.96
N THR A 263 -17.92 -31.95 -8.76
CA THR A 263 -18.21 -31.00 -7.66
C THR A 263 -16.98 -30.20 -7.20
N ASN A 264 -15.76 -30.62 -7.53
CA ASN A 264 -14.52 -29.95 -7.13
C ASN A 264 -14.00 -28.93 -8.15
N TRP A 265 -14.77 -28.60 -9.19
CA TRP A 265 -14.35 -27.76 -10.32
C TRP A 265 -13.92 -26.33 -9.96
N LEU A 266 -14.36 -25.81 -8.81
CA LEU A 266 -14.03 -24.47 -8.35
C LEU A 266 -12.55 -24.37 -7.94
N TYR A 267 -12.05 -25.33 -7.16
CA TYR A 267 -10.71 -25.22 -6.60
C TYR A 267 -9.64 -25.38 -7.68
N GLY A 268 -8.59 -24.59 -7.58
CA GLY A 268 -7.57 -24.45 -8.62
C GLY A 268 -7.69 -23.13 -9.37
N PHE A 269 -7.27 -23.15 -10.63
CA PHE A 269 -7.25 -21.97 -11.50
C PHE A 269 -8.61 -21.24 -11.56
N ASN A 270 -9.72 -21.98 -11.66
CA ASN A 270 -11.05 -21.41 -11.86
C ASN A 270 -11.48 -20.51 -10.70
N GLY A 271 -11.40 -21.01 -9.47
CA GLY A 271 -11.82 -20.31 -8.28
C GLY A 271 -10.96 -19.08 -8.02
N ILE A 272 -9.64 -19.23 -8.14
CA ILE A 272 -8.73 -18.09 -8.02
C ILE A 272 -9.07 -17.03 -9.07
N ALA A 273 -9.22 -17.43 -10.33
CA ALA A 273 -9.53 -16.50 -11.41
C ALA A 273 -10.86 -15.77 -11.18
N ILE A 274 -11.93 -16.48 -10.80
CA ILE A 274 -13.24 -15.89 -10.52
C ILE A 274 -13.12 -14.87 -9.37
N ALA A 275 -12.51 -15.25 -8.25
CA ALA A 275 -12.37 -14.38 -7.09
C ALA A 275 -11.54 -13.13 -7.41
N GLN A 276 -10.41 -13.28 -8.11
CA GLN A 276 -9.54 -12.16 -8.48
C GLN A 276 -10.17 -11.26 -9.55
N ILE A 277 -10.91 -11.80 -10.52
CA ILE A 277 -11.63 -10.99 -11.52
C ILE A 277 -12.64 -10.09 -10.81
N LEU A 278 -13.40 -10.63 -9.85
CA LEU A 278 -14.34 -9.85 -9.05
C LEU A 278 -13.63 -8.77 -8.22
N ALA A 279 -12.53 -9.13 -7.57
CA ALA A 279 -11.77 -8.22 -6.71
C ALA A 279 -11.05 -7.10 -7.49
N PHE A 280 -10.53 -7.37 -8.69
CA PHE A 280 -9.66 -6.44 -9.42
C PHE A 280 -10.29 -5.75 -10.63
N THR A 281 -11.46 -6.18 -11.11
CA THR A 281 -12.26 -5.43 -12.10
C THR A 281 -12.51 -3.96 -11.72
N PRO A 282 -12.82 -3.61 -10.45
CA PRO A 282 -13.00 -2.22 -10.04
C PRO A 282 -11.81 -1.31 -10.35
N LEU A 283 -10.59 -1.83 -10.23
CA LEU A 283 -9.36 -1.10 -10.52
C LEU A 283 -9.29 -0.75 -12.01
N ALA A 284 -9.54 -1.73 -12.89
CA ALA A 284 -9.57 -1.51 -14.33
C ALA A 284 -10.69 -0.53 -14.73
N PHE A 285 -11.88 -0.68 -14.14
CA PHE A 285 -13.01 0.22 -14.34
C PHE A 285 -12.64 1.68 -14.06
N MET A 286 -12.05 1.98 -12.90
CA MET A 286 -11.73 3.37 -12.53
C MET A 286 -10.74 4.03 -13.50
N ILE A 287 -9.74 3.29 -13.98
CA ILE A 287 -8.76 3.79 -14.95
C ILE A 287 -9.43 4.07 -16.30
N LEU A 288 -10.21 3.12 -16.79
CA LEU A 288 -10.86 3.20 -18.09
C LEU A 288 -11.99 4.23 -18.10
N GLU A 289 -12.73 4.38 -16.99
CA GLU A 289 -13.76 5.41 -16.84
C GLU A 289 -13.14 6.81 -16.90
N GLY A 290 -12.02 7.03 -16.20
CA GLY A 290 -11.28 8.31 -16.24
C GLY A 290 -10.79 8.64 -17.66
N SER A 291 -10.20 7.66 -18.35
CA SER A 291 -9.74 7.81 -19.73
C SER A 291 -10.90 8.11 -20.69
N LEU A 292 -12.02 7.40 -20.58
CA LEU A 292 -13.17 7.58 -21.46
C LEU A 292 -13.88 8.92 -21.24
N LYS A 293 -13.91 9.44 -20.01
CA LYS A 293 -14.40 10.79 -19.68
C LYS A 293 -13.49 11.90 -20.22
N SER A 294 -12.21 11.62 -20.46
CA SER A 294 -11.26 12.59 -21.01
C SER A 294 -11.39 12.77 -22.54
N VAL A 295 -11.98 11.79 -23.24
CA VAL A 295 -12.21 11.85 -24.69
C VAL A 295 -13.29 12.89 -24.98
N HIS A 296 -12.90 13.92 -25.70
CA HIS A 296 -13.77 15.06 -26.00
C HIS A 296 -14.85 14.67 -27.04
N PRO A 297 -16.15 14.96 -26.80
CA PRO A 297 -17.22 14.55 -27.71
C PRO A 297 -17.08 15.08 -29.14
N SER A 298 -16.42 16.23 -29.35
CA SER A 298 -16.18 16.78 -30.70
C SER A 298 -15.39 15.86 -31.63
N ILE A 299 -14.57 14.95 -31.08
CA ILE A 299 -13.82 13.97 -31.88
C ILE A 299 -14.79 12.95 -32.48
N GLU A 300 -15.82 12.57 -31.73
CA GLU A 300 -16.89 11.70 -32.22
C GLU A 300 -17.72 12.43 -33.27
N GLU A 301 -18.14 13.67 -33.00
CA GLU A 301 -18.91 14.49 -33.96
C GLU A 301 -18.15 14.70 -35.29
N ALA A 302 -16.85 14.97 -35.24
CA ALA A 302 -16.01 15.09 -36.43
C ALA A 302 -16.02 13.81 -37.27
N SER A 303 -16.02 12.63 -36.63
CA SER A 303 -16.14 11.36 -37.35
C SER A 303 -17.49 11.23 -38.08
N TYR A 304 -18.59 11.69 -37.47
CA TYR A 304 -19.90 11.70 -38.11
C TYR A 304 -19.99 12.72 -39.26
N THR A 305 -19.34 13.88 -39.15
CA THR A 305 -19.22 14.84 -40.28
C THR A 305 -18.50 14.19 -41.47
N LEU A 306 -17.53 13.32 -41.22
CA LEU A 306 -16.86 12.50 -42.22
C LEU A 306 -17.66 11.25 -42.65
N ARG A 307 -18.95 11.17 -42.28
CA ARG A 307 -19.88 10.07 -42.58
C ARG A 307 -19.50 8.72 -41.97
N ALA A 308 -18.71 8.70 -40.89
CA ALA A 308 -18.49 7.48 -40.13
C ALA A 308 -19.78 7.03 -39.43
N ASN A 309 -20.03 5.72 -39.43
CA ASN A 309 -21.10 5.11 -38.65
C ASN A 309 -20.63 4.80 -37.21
N ARG A 310 -21.57 4.48 -36.30
CA ARG A 310 -21.27 4.19 -34.87
C ARG A 310 -20.17 3.15 -34.66
N TYR A 311 -20.10 2.10 -35.50
CA TYR A 311 -19.08 1.07 -35.38
C TYR A 311 -17.71 1.60 -35.82
N GLN A 312 -17.66 2.37 -36.91
CA GLN A 312 -16.44 3.03 -37.36
C GLN A 312 -15.94 4.02 -36.32
N THR A 313 -16.80 4.90 -35.80
CA THR A 313 -16.45 5.84 -34.73
C THR A 313 -15.91 5.11 -33.51
N PHE A 314 -16.57 4.04 -33.05
CA PHE A 314 -16.08 3.28 -31.89
C PHE A 314 -14.74 2.59 -32.16
N PHE A 315 -14.61 1.79 -33.21
CA PHE A 315 -13.41 0.96 -33.41
C PHE A 315 -12.23 1.69 -34.04
N GLN A 316 -12.46 2.77 -34.81
CA GLN A 316 -11.41 3.51 -35.51
C GLN A 316 -11.02 4.80 -34.80
N VAL A 317 -11.89 5.35 -33.94
CA VAL A 317 -11.63 6.62 -33.23
C VAL A 317 -11.53 6.39 -31.73
N ILE A 318 -12.58 5.90 -31.08
CA ILE A 318 -12.62 5.78 -29.60
C ILE A 318 -11.67 4.68 -29.10
N PHE A 319 -11.78 3.45 -29.63
CA PHE A 319 -11.02 2.29 -29.16
C PHE A 319 -9.50 2.48 -29.31
N PRO A 320 -8.96 3.03 -30.42
CA PRO A 320 -7.53 3.33 -30.53
C PRO A 320 -7.04 4.36 -29.51
N LEU A 321 -7.86 5.36 -29.18
CA LEU A 321 -7.56 6.34 -28.12
C LEU A 321 -7.55 5.70 -26.73
N LEU A 322 -8.33 4.62 -26.52
CA LEU A 322 -8.35 3.87 -25.26
C LEU A 322 -7.22 2.84 -25.12
N LYS A 323 -6.53 2.43 -26.20
CA LYS A 323 -5.48 1.39 -26.15
C LYS A 323 -4.42 1.61 -25.05
N PRO A 324 -3.88 2.84 -24.83
CA PRO A 324 -2.91 3.07 -23.75
C PRO A 324 -3.54 2.85 -22.36
N ALA A 325 -4.79 3.27 -22.17
CA ALA A 325 -5.50 3.07 -20.91
C ALA A 325 -5.85 1.60 -20.67
N LEU A 326 -6.18 0.85 -21.74
CA LEU A 326 -6.38 -0.60 -21.68
C LEU A 326 -5.10 -1.34 -21.32
N ALA A 327 -3.97 -0.99 -21.94
CA ALA A 327 -2.67 -1.55 -21.57
C ALA A 327 -2.32 -1.22 -20.12
N ASN A 328 -2.56 0.01 -19.68
CA ASN A 328 -2.34 0.42 -18.28
C ASN A 328 -3.19 -0.39 -17.30
N ALA A 329 -4.49 -0.52 -17.57
CA ALA A 329 -5.42 -1.28 -16.74
C ALA A 329 -5.01 -2.76 -16.67
N PHE A 330 -4.68 -3.36 -17.82
CA PHE A 330 -4.19 -4.74 -17.91
C PHE A 330 -2.93 -4.96 -17.07
N LEU A 331 -1.90 -4.13 -17.26
CA LEU A 331 -0.62 -4.28 -16.54
C LEU A 331 -0.80 -4.10 -15.04
N LEU A 332 -1.64 -3.16 -14.60
CA LEU A 332 -1.92 -2.97 -13.18
C LEU A 332 -2.68 -4.15 -12.57
N VAL A 333 -3.71 -4.68 -13.24
CA VAL A 333 -4.42 -5.87 -12.74
C VAL A 333 -3.52 -7.10 -12.77
N PHE A 334 -2.67 -7.24 -13.79
CA PHE A 334 -1.68 -8.32 -13.85
C PHE A 334 -0.79 -8.32 -12.61
N ILE A 335 -0.19 -7.16 -12.28
CA ILE A 335 0.68 -7.02 -11.10
C ILE A 335 -0.09 -7.38 -9.83
N GLN A 336 -1.33 -6.91 -9.70
CA GLN A 336 -2.14 -7.17 -8.51
C GLN A 336 -2.55 -8.65 -8.37
N SER A 337 -2.87 -9.32 -9.48
CA SER A 337 -3.14 -10.76 -9.49
C SER A 337 -1.89 -11.58 -9.15
N LEU A 338 -0.72 -11.17 -9.67
CA LEU A 338 0.55 -11.85 -9.41
C LEU A 338 0.96 -11.73 -7.93
N ALA A 339 0.65 -10.58 -7.32
CA ALA A 339 0.94 -10.27 -5.92
C ALA A 339 -0.14 -10.78 -4.94
N ASP A 340 -1.26 -11.29 -5.43
CA ASP A 340 -2.36 -11.72 -4.59
C ASP A 340 -2.06 -13.05 -3.92
N PHE A 341 -2.30 -13.08 -2.62
CA PHE A 341 -1.96 -14.20 -1.75
C PHE A 341 -3.23 -14.88 -1.22
N SER A 342 -4.22 -14.09 -0.86
CA SER A 342 -5.31 -14.59 -0.03
C SER A 342 -6.35 -15.37 -0.83
N ASN A 343 -6.65 -15.01 -2.08
CA ASN A 343 -7.55 -15.84 -2.90
C ASN A 343 -6.92 -17.19 -3.28
N PRO A 344 -5.65 -17.26 -3.73
CA PRO A 344 -4.99 -18.53 -3.97
C PRO A 344 -4.88 -19.43 -2.75
N LEU A 345 -4.68 -18.87 -1.55
CA LEU A 345 -4.62 -19.67 -0.33
C LEU A 345 -5.95 -20.40 -0.05
N VAL A 346 -7.08 -19.71 -0.23
CA VAL A 346 -8.42 -20.27 0.04
C VAL A 346 -8.92 -21.17 -1.09
N LEU A 347 -8.65 -20.81 -2.35
CA LEU A 347 -9.25 -21.43 -3.53
C LEU A 347 -8.26 -22.28 -4.35
N GLY A 348 -6.99 -22.34 -3.97
CA GLY A 348 -5.93 -22.93 -4.80
C GLY A 348 -6.01 -24.44 -4.97
N GLY A 349 -6.46 -25.19 -3.96
CA GLY A 349 -6.47 -26.66 -4.04
C GLY A 349 -5.09 -27.20 -4.39
N SER A 350 -4.92 -27.77 -5.59
CA SER A 350 -3.63 -28.27 -6.10
C SER A 350 -2.95 -27.33 -7.11
N PHE A 351 -3.41 -26.07 -7.22
CA PHE A 351 -2.86 -25.06 -8.11
C PHE A 351 -2.08 -24.04 -7.29
N ASP A 352 -0.78 -24.29 -7.18
CA ASP A 352 0.11 -23.44 -6.41
C ASP A 352 0.60 -22.24 -7.23
N VAL A 353 0.70 -21.10 -6.57
CA VAL A 353 1.23 -19.84 -7.10
C VAL A 353 2.36 -19.32 -6.22
N ILE A 354 3.20 -18.43 -6.75
CA ILE A 354 4.41 -17.99 -6.05
C ILE A 354 4.06 -17.39 -4.68
N ALA A 355 2.99 -16.58 -4.61
CA ALA A 355 2.58 -15.91 -3.39
C ALA A 355 2.24 -16.88 -2.24
N THR A 356 1.51 -17.96 -2.50
CA THR A 356 1.17 -18.96 -1.47
C THR A 356 2.36 -19.86 -1.13
N GLN A 357 3.20 -20.17 -2.12
CA GLN A 357 4.38 -20.98 -1.86
C GLN A 357 5.40 -20.25 -0.96
N ILE A 358 5.57 -18.93 -1.14
CA ILE A 358 6.38 -18.10 -0.23
C ILE A 358 5.87 -18.23 1.21
N TYR A 359 4.56 -18.20 1.41
CA TYR A 359 3.95 -18.38 2.73
C TYR A 359 4.27 -19.77 3.32
N PHE A 360 4.05 -20.85 2.57
CA PHE A 360 4.29 -22.21 3.06
C PHE A 360 5.76 -22.54 3.35
N TYR A 361 6.73 -21.83 2.76
CA TYR A 361 8.14 -22.00 3.12
C TYR A 361 8.51 -21.38 4.47
N ILE A 362 7.74 -20.38 4.91
CA ILE A 362 7.96 -19.71 6.20
C ILE A 362 7.03 -20.32 7.27
N ALA A 363 5.75 -20.48 6.93
CA ALA A 363 4.75 -21.08 7.78
C ALA A 363 4.98 -22.60 7.93
N GLY A 364 4.49 -23.18 9.03
CA GLY A 364 4.50 -24.64 9.21
C GLY A 364 5.85 -25.25 9.57
N SER A 365 6.71 -24.54 10.32
CA SER A 365 8.00 -25.03 10.87
C SER A 365 9.11 -25.37 9.86
N GLN A 366 8.93 -25.04 8.57
CA GLN A 366 9.99 -25.22 7.57
C GLN A 366 11.10 -24.18 7.71
N LEU A 367 10.75 -22.93 8.07
CA LEU A 367 11.69 -21.80 8.23
C LEU A 367 12.72 -21.71 7.09
N ASP A 368 12.30 -22.07 5.87
CA ASP A 368 13.17 -22.09 4.69
C ASP A 368 13.19 -20.68 4.07
N TYR A 369 13.95 -19.80 4.73
CA TYR A 369 14.14 -18.43 4.32
C TYR A 369 14.79 -18.31 2.95
N ALA A 370 15.62 -19.27 2.54
CA ALA A 370 16.30 -19.24 1.25
C ALA A 370 15.34 -19.52 0.09
N SER A 371 14.47 -20.52 0.21
CA SER A 371 13.42 -20.81 -0.79
C SER A 371 12.38 -19.68 -0.86
N ALA A 372 11.95 -19.17 0.30
CA ALA A 372 11.04 -18.03 0.38
C ALA A 372 11.66 -16.77 -0.26
N SER A 373 12.94 -16.50 0.00
CA SER A 373 13.67 -15.37 -0.57
C SER A 373 13.91 -15.51 -2.07
N THR A 374 14.23 -16.72 -2.54
CA THR A 374 14.40 -17.00 -3.98
C THR A 374 13.12 -16.71 -4.75
N LEU A 375 11.99 -17.28 -4.30
CA LEU A 375 10.68 -17.03 -4.90
C LEU A 375 10.24 -15.58 -4.75
N GLY A 376 10.50 -14.96 -3.60
CA GLY A 376 10.18 -13.57 -3.33
C GLY A 376 10.95 -12.60 -4.23
N THR A 377 12.25 -12.84 -4.45
CA THR A 377 13.07 -12.10 -5.39
C THR A 377 12.58 -12.28 -6.83
N ILE A 378 12.24 -13.50 -7.25
CA ILE A 378 11.66 -13.75 -8.59
C ILE A 378 10.37 -12.94 -8.79
N LEU A 379 9.46 -13.01 -7.81
CA LEU A 379 8.20 -12.29 -7.82
C LEU A 379 8.43 -10.77 -7.87
N LEU A 380 9.39 -10.25 -7.09
CA LEU A 380 9.78 -8.84 -7.12
C LEU A 380 10.33 -8.42 -8.48
N LEU A 381 11.23 -9.21 -9.07
CA LEU A 381 11.83 -8.90 -10.38
C LEU A 381 10.78 -8.90 -11.50
N PHE A 382 9.84 -9.85 -11.48
CA PHE A 382 8.72 -9.85 -12.43
C PHE A 382 7.83 -8.63 -12.24
N SER A 383 7.42 -8.35 -11.00
CA SER A 383 6.57 -7.19 -10.69
C SER A 383 7.25 -5.88 -11.11
N LEU A 384 8.52 -5.70 -10.77
CA LEU A 384 9.31 -4.52 -11.11
C LEU A 384 9.52 -4.42 -12.63
N GLY A 385 9.81 -5.53 -13.31
CA GLY A 385 9.97 -5.56 -14.76
C GLY A 385 8.70 -5.10 -15.49
N ILE A 386 7.53 -5.60 -15.07
CA ILE A 386 6.23 -5.21 -15.64
C ILE A 386 5.92 -3.75 -15.31
N PHE A 387 6.22 -3.31 -14.09
CA PHE A 387 6.06 -1.92 -13.68
C PHE A 387 6.96 -0.97 -14.49
N ILE A 388 8.20 -1.35 -14.79
CA ILE A 388 9.11 -0.57 -15.64
C ILE A 388 8.58 -0.51 -17.08
N VAL A 389 8.12 -1.64 -17.63
CA VAL A 389 7.48 -1.69 -18.96
C VAL A 389 6.28 -0.75 -18.99
N GLN A 390 5.42 -0.81 -17.97
CA GLN A 390 4.29 0.10 -17.80
C GLN A 390 4.74 1.56 -17.77
N TYR A 391 5.73 1.89 -16.94
CA TYR A 391 6.23 3.25 -16.75
C TYR A 391 6.79 3.84 -18.06
N ILE A 392 7.61 3.07 -18.78
CA ILE A 392 8.23 3.52 -20.04
C ILE A 392 7.19 3.61 -21.16
N TRP A 393 6.30 2.63 -21.29
CA TRP A 393 5.33 2.57 -22.38
C TRP A 393 4.26 3.67 -22.26
N ILE A 394 3.87 4.04 -21.04
CA ILE A 394 2.79 5.01 -20.78
C ILE A 394 3.33 6.44 -20.63
N GLY A 395 4.55 6.61 -20.11
CA GLY A 395 5.14 7.91 -19.76
C GLY A 395 5.23 8.95 -20.90
N ASN A 396 5.03 8.53 -22.16
CA ASN A 396 5.11 9.40 -23.34
C ASN A 396 3.80 9.60 -24.12
N ARG A 397 2.65 9.10 -23.64
CA ARG A 397 1.38 9.17 -24.41
C ARG A 397 0.27 9.90 -23.64
N SER A 398 0.52 11.17 -23.38
CA SER A 398 -0.52 12.13 -23.00
C SER A 398 -1.31 12.52 -24.25
N TYR A 399 -2.34 11.73 -24.61
CA TYR A 399 -3.35 12.18 -25.57
C TYR A 399 -4.24 13.20 -24.85
N VAL A 400 -3.71 14.39 -24.57
CA VAL A 400 -4.49 15.51 -24.03
C VAL A 400 -5.55 15.87 -25.06
N THR A 401 -6.75 15.31 -24.92
CA THR A 401 -7.92 15.68 -25.71
C THR A 401 -8.73 16.80 -25.05
N VAL A 402 -8.39 17.17 -23.81
CA VAL A 402 -9.03 18.28 -23.08
C VAL A 402 -8.39 19.60 -23.51
N SER A 403 -9.00 20.26 -24.49
CA SER A 403 -8.78 21.68 -24.76
C SER A 403 -9.33 22.51 -23.57
N GLY A 404 -8.71 23.65 -23.24
CA GLY A 404 -9.22 24.60 -22.23
C GLY A 404 -10.57 25.26 -22.58
N LYS A 405 -11.28 24.77 -23.59
CA LYS A 405 -12.60 25.24 -24.02
C LYS A 405 -13.68 24.37 -23.36
N SER A 406 -14.61 25.01 -22.65
CA SER A 406 -15.83 24.37 -22.15
C SER A 406 -16.68 23.92 -23.35
N TYR A 407 -16.79 22.61 -23.56
CA TYR A 407 -17.64 22.04 -24.60
C TYR A 407 -18.85 21.37 -23.99
N ARG A 408 -20.03 21.64 -24.57
CA ARG A 408 -21.33 21.11 -24.17
C ARG A 408 -21.91 20.20 -25.26
N GLY A 409 -21.09 19.34 -25.86
CA GLY A 409 -21.59 18.30 -26.76
C GLY A 409 -22.07 17.09 -25.96
N ASP A 410 -23.22 16.54 -26.36
CA ASP A 410 -23.66 15.24 -25.88
C ASP A 410 -22.80 14.14 -26.48
N VAL A 411 -22.51 13.14 -25.67
CA VAL A 411 -21.76 11.98 -26.11
C VAL A 411 -22.65 11.10 -27.00
N GLN A 412 -22.09 10.55 -28.07
CA GLN A 412 -22.88 9.78 -29.03
C GLN A 412 -23.17 8.37 -28.51
N ASP A 413 -24.34 7.84 -28.90
CA ASP A 413 -24.75 6.49 -28.52
C ASP A 413 -23.82 5.43 -29.11
N LEU A 414 -23.52 4.40 -28.30
CA LEU A 414 -22.79 3.23 -28.76
C LEU A 414 -23.57 2.43 -29.83
N PRO A 415 -22.86 1.62 -30.65
CA PRO A 415 -23.51 0.68 -31.55
C PRO A 415 -24.50 -0.23 -30.81
N THR A 416 -25.69 -0.45 -31.36
CA THR A 416 -26.79 -1.15 -30.66
C THR A 416 -26.44 -2.57 -30.21
N GLY A 417 -25.72 -3.33 -31.05
CA GLY A 417 -25.28 -4.69 -30.68
C GLY A 417 -24.30 -4.68 -29.51
N LEU A 418 -23.32 -3.78 -29.53
CA LEU A 418 -22.35 -3.60 -28.45
C LEU A 418 -23.03 -3.14 -27.16
N LYS A 419 -23.96 -2.18 -27.26
CA LYS A 419 -24.76 -1.70 -26.13
C LYS A 419 -25.51 -2.84 -25.44
N ASN A 420 -26.21 -3.67 -26.21
CA ASN A 420 -26.99 -4.78 -25.66
C ASN A 420 -26.09 -5.85 -25.03
N ALA A 421 -24.95 -6.16 -25.67
CA ALA A 421 -23.97 -7.10 -25.12
C ALA A 421 -23.39 -6.61 -23.77
N ILE A 422 -23.05 -5.32 -23.66
CA ILE A 422 -22.58 -4.72 -22.41
C ILE A 422 -23.67 -4.80 -21.32
N ILE A 423 -24.91 -4.46 -21.65
CA ILE A 423 -26.03 -4.52 -20.69
C ILE A 423 -26.24 -5.96 -20.20
N ALA A 424 -26.24 -6.95 -21.10
CA ALA A 424 -26.41 -8.36 -20.73
C ALA A 424 -25.26 -8.85 -19.85
N LEU A 425 -24.01 -8.54 -20.21
CA LEU A 425 -22.82 -8.90 -19.46
C LEU A 425 -22.85 -8.31 -18.03
N LEU A 426 -23.20 -7.03 -17.91
CA LEU A 426 -23.27 -6.36 -16.61
C LEU A 426 -24.48 -6.81 -15.78
N ALA A 427 -25.59 -7.17 -16.42
CA ALA A 427 -26.73 -7.75 -15.70
C ALA A 427 -26.32 -9.08 -15.04
N VAL A 428 -25.64 -9.97 -15.76
CA VAL A 428 -25.11 -11.22 -15.22
C VAL A 428 -24.13 -10.94 -14.07
N TRP A 429 -23.21 -10.00 -14.25
CA TRP A 429 -22.25 -9.62 -13.21
C TRP A 429 -22.92 -9.08 -11.94
N ILE A 430 -23.90 -8.20 -12.08
CA ILE A 430 -24.64 -7.61 -10.97
C ILE A 430 -25.42 -8.68 -10.22
N ILE A 431 -26.11 -9.57 -10.94
CA ILE A 431 -26.82 -10.70 -10.34
C ILE A 431 -25.83 -11.58 -9.57
N PHE A 432 -24.71 -11.97 -10.19
CA PHE A 432 -23.68 -12.78 -9.55
C PHE A 432 -23.17 -12.16 -8.25
N ASN A 433 -22.82 -10.86 -8.27
CA ASN A 433 -22.34 -10.16 -7.08
C ASN A 433 -23.44 -10.02 -6.02
N ALA A 434 -24.67 -9.69 -6.41
CA ALA A 434 -25.79 -9.60 -5.48
C ALA A 434 -26.02 -10.94 -4.77
N THR A 435 -25.98 -12.06 -5.50
CA THR A 435 -26.09 -13.39 -4.90
C THR A 435 -24.89 -13.73 -4.03
N LEU A 436 -23.66 -13.38 -4.45
CA LEU A 436 -22.44 -13.59 -3.66
C LEU A 436 -22.49 -12.89 -2.31
N TYR A 437 -22.73 -11.58 -2.30
CA TYR A 437 -22.81 -10.82 -1.06
C TYR A 437 -24.02 -11.23 -0.22
N GLY A 438 -25.17 -11.52 -0.86
CA GLY A 438 -26.32 -12.10 -0.18
C GLY A 438 -25.99 -13.42 0.50
N SER A 439 -25.18 -14.27 -0.12
CA SER A 439 -24.74 -15.56 0.43
C SER A 439 -23.80 -15.38 1.62
N ILE A 440 -22.90 -14.41 1.59
CA ILE A 440 -22.02 -14.09 2.73
C ILE A 440 -22.85 -13.64 3.94
N PHE A 441 -23.79 -12.71 3.72
CA PHE A 441 -24.65 -12.25 4.81
C PHE A 441 -25.56 -13.35 5.33
N TYR A 442 -26.22 -14.10 4.46
CA TYR A 442 -27.09 -15.19 4.86
C TYR A 442 -26.31 -16.32 5.56
N GLY A 443 -25.17 -16.73 5.00
CA GLY A 443 -24.31 -17.78 5.55
C GLY A 443 -23.70 -17.45 6.91
N SER A 444 -23.55 -16.17 7.24
CA SER A 444 -23.13 -15.77 8.59
C SER A 444 -24.12 -16.21 9.69
N PHE A 445 -25.39 -16.43 9.33
CA PHE A 445 -26.45 -16.85 10.23
C PHE A 445 -26.79 -18.33 10.10
N THR A 446 -26.04 -19.15 9.35
CA THR A 446 -26.35 -20.58 9.20
C THR A 446 -25.47 -21.45 10.10
N VAL A 447 -26.02 -22.56 10.62
CA VAL A 447 -25.26 -23.51 11.46
C VAL A 447 -24.09 -24.11 10.69
N ASN A 448 -24.36 -24.68 9.52
CA ASN A 448 -23.30 -25.26 8.69
C ASN A 448 -23.65 -25.14 7.21
N TRP A 449 -22.94 -24.25 6.51
CA TRP A 449 -23.22 -23.99 5.11
C TRP A 449 -23.09 -25.23 4.23
N GLY A 450 -24.10 -25.49 3.39
CA GLY A 450 -24.12 -26.67 2.50
C GLY A 450 -24.57 -27.97 3.18
N VAL A 451 -24.93 -27.93 4.46
CA VAL A 451 -25.44 -29.09 5.22
C VAL A 451 -26.70 -28.72 6.00
N ASP A 452 -26.59 -27.69 6.84
CA ASP A 452 -27.67 -27.21 7.71
C ASP A 452 -27.80 -25.68 7.64
N TYR A 453 -28.86 -25.25 6.94
CA TYR A 453 -29.22 -23.84 6.75
C TYR A 453 -30.08 -23.26 7.87
N THR A 454 -30.23 -23.97 9.00
CA THR A 454 -30.95 -23.46 10.18
C THR A 454 -30.31 -22.17 10.67
N LEU A 455 -31.16 -21.18 10.96
CA LEU A 455 -30.69 -19.87 11.42
C LEU A 455 -30.18 -19.95 12.86
N THR A 456 -28.96 -19.46 13.08
CA THR A 456 -28.28 -19.41 14.38
C THR A 456 -27.48 -18.12 14.54
N LEU A 457 -27.30 -17.71 15.80
CA LEU A 457 -26.36 -16.63 16.19
C LEU A 457 -25.08 -17.19 16.80
N GLU A 458 -24.93 -18.52 16.83
CA GLU A 458 -23.79 -19.20 17.44
C GLU A 458 -22.47 -18.80 16.78
N ASN A 459 -22.41 -18.62 15.47
CA ASN A 459 -21.19 -18.12 14.80
C ASN A 459 -20.71 -16.78 15.39
N TYR A 460 -21.62 -15.86 15.67
CA TYR A 460 -21.31 -14.57 16.28
C TYR A 460 -21.00 -14.69 17.78
N ALA A 461 -21.71 -15.59 18.48
CA ALA A 461 -21.45 -15.89 19.89
C ALA A 461 -20.06 -16.54 20.07
N SER A 462 -19.66 -17.47 19.22
CA SER A 462 -18.33 -18.09 19.21
C SER A 462 -17.25 -17.10 18.78
N LEU A 463 -17.58 -16.16 17.88
CA LEU A 463 -16.67 -15.12 17.43
C LEU A 463 -16.31 -14.10 18.54
N PHE A 464 -17.27 -13.71 19.39
CA PHE A 464 -17.09 -12.63 20.39
C PHE A 464 -17.27 -13.03 21.87
N GLY A 465 -17.86 -14.19 22.14
CA GLY A 465 -18.43 -14.58 23.44
C GLY A 465 -17.42 -14.82 24.56
N GLN A 466 -16.13 -14.72 24.27
CA GLN A 466 -15.05 -14.93 25.26
C GLN A 466 -14.57 -13.61 25.91
N GLY A 467 -15.27 -12.49 25.67
CA GLY A 467 -14.97 -11.18 26.27
C GLY A 467 -14.11 -10.29 25.37
N PHE A 468 -13.86 -9.05 25.79
CA PHE A 468 -13.13 -8.06 24.96
C PHE A 468 -11.64 -8.37 24.76
N SER A 469 -11.04 -9.17 25.64
CA SER A 469 -9.65 -9.61 25.55
C SER A 469 -9.47 -10.89 24.72
N ASP A 470 -10.55 -11.52 24.29
CA ASP A 470 -10.52 -12.81 23.61
C ASP A 470 -11.44 -12.85 22.38
N GLY A 471 -11.33 -13.92 21.58
CA GLY A 471 -12.02 -14.03 20.30
C GLY A 471 -11.58 -12.95 19.30
N ALA A 472 -12.56 -12.36 18.61
CA ALA A 472 -12.33 -11.40 17.53
C ALA A 472 -12.26 -9.92 17.95
N TRP A 473 -12.52 -9.59 19.22
CA TRP A 473 -12.46 -8.21 19.69
C TRP A 473 -11.05 -7.60 19.56
N PRO A 474 -9.98 -8.25 20.04
CA PRO A 474 -8.63 -7.69 19.93
C PRO A 474 -8.23 -7.47 18.46
N SER A 475 -8.55 -8.42 17.59
CA SER A 475 -8.21 -8.31 16.16
C SER A 475 -8.96 -7.19 15.47
N LEU A 476 -10.25 -6.97 15.80
CA LEU A 476 -11.03 -5.87 15.23
C LEU A 476 -10.49 -4.52 15.70
N ILE A 477 -10.22 -4.38 17.01
CA ILE A 477 -9.70 -3.15 17.62
C ILE A 477 -8.32 -2.81 17.05
N ASN A 478 -7.39 -3.78 17.02
CA ASN A 478 -6.06 -3.59 16.44
C ASN A 478 -6.14 -3.15 14.98
N THR A 479 -7.02 -3.75 14.18
CA THR A 479 -7.18 -3.35 12.77
C THR A 479 -7.63 -1.89 12.64
N ILE A 480 -8.61 -1.46 13.44
CA ILE A 480 -9.11 -0.08 13.43
C ILE A 480 -8.03 0.90 13.91
N ILE A 481 -7.32 0.57 15.00
CA ILE A 481 -6.25 1.41 15.55
C ILE A 481 -5.10 1.52 14.53
N TYR A 482 -4.62 0.40 14.00
CA TYR A 482 -3.49 0.38 13.08
C TYR A 482 -3.82 1.10 11.78
N ALA A 483 -5.01 0.87 11.19
CA ALA A 483 -5.46 1.61 10.01
C ALA A 483 -5.68 3.10 10.31
N GLY A 484 -6.22 3.43 11.50
CA GLY A 484 -6.43 4.79 11.97
C GLY A 484 -5.13 5.58 12.18
N ILE A 485 -4.02 4.90 12.51
CA ILE A 485 -2.68 5.50 12.60
C ILE A 485 -2.01 5.54 11.21
N ALA A 486 -2.11 4.46 10.44
CA ALA A 486 -1.44 4.34 9.14
C ALA A 486 -1.98 5.33 8.10
N ALA A 487 -3.30 5.54 8.04
CA ALA A 487 -3.90 6.40 7.01
C ALA A 487 -3.49 7.88 7.11
N PRO A 488 -3.52 8.54 8.29
CA PRO A 488 -2.98 9.90 8.44
C PRO A 488 -1.50 10.00 8.10
N LEU A 489 -0.68 9.03 8.55
CA LEU A 489 0.76 9.02 8.25
C LEU A 489 1.02 8.90 6.75
N THR A 490 0.26 8.03 6.07
CA THR A 490 0.31 7.85 4.61
C THR A 490 -0.03 9.15 3.87
N ALA A 491 -1.10 9.83 4.29
CA ALA A 491 -1.50 11.12 3.70
C ALA A 491 -0.46 12.22 3.98
N LEU A 492 0.11 12.26 5.18
CA LEU A 492 1.13 13.23 5.60
C LEU A 492 2.43 13.06 4.80
N PHE A 493 3.01 11.86 4.79
CA PHE A 493 4.25 11.61 4.05
C PHE A 493 4.03 11.70 2.54
N GLY A 494 2.88 11.22 2.04
CA GLY A 494 2.48 11.41 0.65
C GLY A 494 2.41 12.89 0.24
N LEU A 495 1.83 13.75 1.08
CA LEU A 495 1.82 15.20 0.87
C LEU A 495 3.23 15.80 0.88
N LEU A 496 4.08 15.43 1.82
CA LEU A 496 5.45 15.95 1.90
C LEU A 496 6.26 15.58 0.65
N ILE A 497 6.18 14.32 0.21
CA ILE A 497 6.82 13.86 -1.01
C ILE A 497 6.28 14.62 -2.21
N ALA A 498 4.95 14.70 -2.36
CA ALA A 498 4.31 15.41 -3.45
C ALA A 498 4.69 16.90 -3.49
N TYR A 499 4.74 17.56 -2.33
CA TYR A 499 5.13 18.96 -2.22
C TYR A 499 6.58 19.18 -2.68
N ILE A 500 7.51 18.34 -2.23
CA ILE A 500 8.92 18.42 -2.63
C ILE A 500 9.07 18.14 -4.13
N VAL A 501 8.45 17.08 -4.62
CA VAL A 501 8.53 16.66 -6.03
C VAL A 501 7.90 17.70 -6.95
N VAL A 502 6.75 18.26 -6.62
CA VAL A 502 6.02 19.19 -7.52
C VAL A 502 6.54 20.62 -7.42
N ARG A 503 6.88 21.10 -6.21
CA ARG A 503 7.22 22.51 -5.99
C ARG A 503 8.71 22.82 -6.01
N LYS A 504 9.59 21.82 -5.87
CA LYS A 504 11.05 22.02 -5.81
C LYS A 504 11.75 21.30 -6.96
N GLU A 505 12.86 21.90 -7.41
CA GLU A 505 13.76 21.34 -8.40
C GLU A 505 15.07 20.97 -7.71
N PHE A 506 15.52 19.73 -7.87
CA PHE A 506 16.74 19.21 -7.25
C PHE A 506 17.29 17.98 -7.95
N THR A 507 18.60 17.77 -7.81
CA THR A 507 19.29 16.58 -8.31
C THR A 507 18.79 15.34 -7.56
N GLY A 508 18.36 14.31 -8.29
CA GLY A 508 17.83 13.07 -7.71
C GLY A 508 16.30 13.03 -7.54
N LYS A 509 15.57 14.06 -7.98
CA LYS A 509 14.08 14.08 -7.99
C LYS A 509 13.47 12.85 -8.66
N LYS A 510 13.97 12.45 -9.83
CA LYS A 510 13.52 11.24 -10.54
C LYS A 510 13.82 9.95 -9.76
N THR A 511 14.95 9.90 -9.07
CA THR A 511 15.31 8.76 -8.22
C THR A 511 14.35 8.67 -7.03
N LEU A 512 14.01 9.79 -6.40
CA LEU A 512 13.03 9.83 -5.31
C LEU A 512 11.64 9.38 -5.78
N GLU A 513 11.18 9.87 -6.94
CA GLU A 513 9.94 9.43 -7.57
C GLU A 513 9.97 7.92 -7.83
N PHE A 514 11.04 7.41 -8.43
CA PHE A 514 11.22 5.98 -8.72
C PHE A 514 11.21 5.12 -7.45
N LEU A 515 11.97 5.51 -6.41
CA LEU A 515 12.02 4.79 -5.14
C LEU A 515 10.67 4.81 -4.40
N THR A 516 9.93 5.92 -4.48
CA THR A 516 8.57 5.98 -3.89
C THR A 516 7.59 5.10 -4.68
N MET A 517 7.75 5.02 -6.00
CA MET A 517 6.97 4.10 -6.83
C MET A 517 7.32 2.63 -6.60
N LEU A 518 8.57 2.33 -6.21
CA LEU A 518 9.00 0.97 -5.84
C LEU A 518 8.13 0.40 -4.72
N CYS A 519 7.66 1.22 -3.76
CA CYS A 519 6.73 0.81 -2.71
C CYS A 519 5.43 0.19 -3.24
N PHE A 520 4.99 0.60 -4.43
CA PHE A 520 3.83 0.01 -5.10
C PHE A 520 4.19 -1.29 -5.85
N ALA A 521 5.42 -1.37 -6.35
CA ALA A 521 5.89 -2.50 -7.14
C ALA A 521 6.25 -3.72 -6.27
N VAL A 522 6.66 -3.54 -5.01
CA VAL A 522 6.96 -4.65 -4.09
C VAL A 522 5.66 -5.38 -3.73
N PRO A 523 5.50 -6.66 -4.10
CA PRO A 523 4.32 -7.45 -3.76
C PRO A 523 4.19 -7.65 -2.25
N GLY A 524 2.97 -7.78 -1.74
CA GLY A 524 2.73 -7.82 -0.29
C GLY A 524 3.41 -9.01 0.40
N THR A 525 3.42 -10.20 -0.22
CA THR A 525 4.13 -11.36 0.33
C THR A 525 5.63 -11.13 0.42
N VAL A 526 6.24 -10.56 -0.64
CA VAL A 526 7.66 -10.18 -0.67
C VAL A 526 7.96 -9.15 0.42
N ALA A 527 7.09 -8.16 0.61
CA ALA A 527 7.23 -7.17 1.67
C ALA A 527 7.15 -7.81 3.07
N GLY A 528 6.26 -8.79 3.28
CA GLY A 528 6.16 -9.53 4.55
C GLY A 528 7.44 -10.28 4.88
N VAL A 529 7.93 -11.09 3.93
CA VAL A 529 9.18 -11.86 4.10
C VAL A 529 10.38 -10.94 4.31
N SER A 530 10.50 -9.90 3.48
CA SER A 530 11.63 -8.98 3.56
C SER A 530 11.65 -8.20 4.88
N TYR A 531 10.47 -7.89 5.44
CA TYR A 531 10.36 -7.26 6.75
C TYR A 531 10.77 -8.20 7.88
N ILE A 532 10.37 -9.48 7.87
CA ILE A 532 10.87 -10.44 8.87
C ILE A 532 12.39 -10.52 8.77
N LEU A 533 12.95 -10.71 7.58
CA LEU A 533 14.40 -10.86 7.39
C LEU A 533 15.19 -9.62 7.84
N ALA A 534 14.62 -8.42 7.63
CA ALA A 534 15.28 -7.17 7.98
C ALA A 534 15.11 -6.76 9.44
N PHE A 535 14.01 -7.16 10.09
CA PHE A 535 13.60 -6.60 11.38
C PHE A 535 13.47 -7.63 12.52
N ASN A 536 13.85 -8.88 12.29
CA ASN A 536 13.81 -9.95 13.29
C ASN A 536 15.16 -10.20 13.98
N ASP A 537 16.23 -9.53 13.54
CA ASP A 537 17.56 -9.60 14.14
C ASP A 537 18.20 -8.20 14.18
N ALA A 538 19.38 -8.10 14.81
CA ALA A 538 20.22 -6.92 14.74
C ALA A 538 20.47 -6.49 13.28
N PRO A 539 20.61 -5.18 13.01
CA PRO A 539 20.65 -4.07 13.97
C PRO A 539 19.26 -3.52 14.35
N LEU A 540 18.17 -3.99 13.76
CA LEU A 540 16.83 -3.44 14.00
C LEU A 540 15.86 -4.54 14.41
N TYR A 541 15.53 -4.63 15.70
CA TYR A 541 14.57 -5.60 16.20
C TYR A 541 13.22 -4.93 16.52
N ILE A 542 12.26 -5.04 15.60
CA ILE A 542 10.89 -4.50 15.77
C ILE A 542 9.79 -5.52 15.41
N THR A 543 10.18 -6.75 15.07
CA THR A 543 9.25 -7.86 14.80
C THR A 543 8.43 -8.19 16.06
N GLY A 544 7.20 -8.65 15.87
CA GLY A 544 6.28 -8.95 16.97
C GLY A 544 5.55 -7.76 17.56
N THR A 545 5.88 -6.52 17.15
CA THR A 545 5.22 -5.30 17.62
C THR A 545 4.16 -4.80 16.64
N GLY A 546 3.14 -4.06 17.11
CA GLY A 546 2.17 -3.41 16.20
C GLY A 546 2.80 -2.34 15.29
N VAL A 547 3.99 -1.84 15.66
CA VAL A 547 4.71 -0.77 14.93
C VAL A 547 5.15 -1.26 13.55
N ILE A 548 5.68 -2.48 13.43
CA ILE A 548 6.12 -3.03 12.14
C ILE A 548 4.93 -3.20 11.17
N ILE A 549 3.74 -3.54 11.68
CA ILE A 549 2.50 -3.66 10.92
C ILE A 549 2.05 -2.28 10.41
N ILE A 550 2.01 -1.28 11.29
CA ILE A 550 1.65 0.11 10.93
C ILE A 550 2.62 0.65 9.88
N ILE A 551 3.92 0.44 10.06
CA ILE A 551 4.95 0.87 9.10
C ILE A 551 4.74 0.17 7.75
N SER A 552 4.51 -1.15 7.74
CA SER A 552 4.23 -1.91 6.51
C SER A 552 3.01 -1.35 5.77
N MET A 553 1.93 -1.02 6.48
CA MET A 553 0.74 -0.36 5.90
C MET A 553 1.09 1.01 5.30
N VAL A 554 1.79 1.87 6.07
CA VAL A 554 2.17 3.22 5.62
C VAL A 554 3.02 3.18 4.36
N MET A 555 4.07 2.34 4.35
CA MET A 555 5.00 2.27 3.23
C MET A 555 4.32 1.79 1.95
N ARG A 556 3.50 0.75 2.05
CA ARG A 556 2.83 0.16 0.88
C ARG A 556 1.74 1.06 0.29
N ASP A 557 1.13 1.89 1.13
CA ASP A 557 0.06 2.81 0.72
C ASP A 557 0.57 4.24 0.45
N LEU A 558 1.85 4.53 0.71
CA LEU A 558 2.51 5.81 0.45
C LEU A 558 2.23 6.39 -0.95
N PRO A 559 2.25 5.61 -2.05
CA PRO A 559 1.99 6.12 -3.40
C PRO A 559 0.55 6.62 -3.62
N ILE A 560 -0.41 6.17 -2.80
CA ILE A 560 -1.79 6.66 -2.84
C ILE A 560 -1.84 8.10 -2.33
N GLY A 561 -1.24 8.35 -1.15
CA GLY A 561 -1.12 9.69 -0.58
C GLY A 561 -0.38 10.64 -1.51
N MET A 562 0.76 10.19 -2.06
CA MET A 562 1.56 10.98 -2.99
C MET A 562 0.77 11.37 -4.25
N ARG A 563 0.13 10.41 -4.95
CA ARG A 563 -0.60 10.70 -6.19
C ARG A 563 -1.79 11.63 -5.97
N ALA A 564 -2.53 11.44 -4.89
CA ALA A 564 -3.64 12.32 -4.53
C ALA A 564 -3.14 13.75 -4.27
N ALA A 565 -2.03 13.90 -3.55
CA ALA A 565 -1.43 15.21 -3.29
C ALA A 565 -0.83 15.86 -4.56
N ILE A 566 -0.18 15.09 -5.45
CA ILE A 566 0.30 15.59 -6.76
C ILE A 566 -0.86 16.11 -7.60
N ALA A 567 -1.95 15.34 -7.70
CA ALA A 567 -3.14 15.74 -8.45
C ALA A 567 -3.80 17.01 -7.89
N GLY A 568 -3.83 17.14 -6.55
CA GLY A 568 -4.31 18.36 -5.89
C GLY A 568 -3.38 19.56 -6.14
N LEU A 569 -2.07 19.38 -5.99
CA LEU A 569 -1.06 20.43 -6.20
C LEU A 569 -1.02 20.91 -7.65
N GLY A 570 -1.25 20.02 -8.62
CA GLY A 570 -1.31 20.37 -10.04
C GLY A 570 -2.46 21.33 -10.39
N GLN A 571 -3.48 21.45 -9.52
CA GLN A 571 -4.56 22.43 -9.68
C GLN A 571 -4.26 23.77 -9.03
N LEU A 572 -3.20 23.87 -8.22
CA LEU A 572 -2.83 25.08 -7.49
C LEU A 572 -1.68 25.79 -8.19
N ASP A 573 -1.89 27.05 -8.58
CA ASP A 573 -0.85 27.86 -9.19
C ASP A 573 0.34 28.04 -8.23
N LYS A 574 1.56 28.11 -8.79
CA LYS A 574 2.79 28.27 -8.01
C LYS A 574 2.92 29.68 -7.40
N SER A 575 2.25 30.67 -7.98
CA SER A 575 2.21 32.05 -7.48
C SER A 575 1.69 32.16 -6.04
N LEU A 576 0.86 31.22 -5.58
CA LEU A 576 0.40 31.18 -4.18
C LEU A 576 1.57 30.96 -3.20
N ASP A 577 2.50 30.07 -3.57
CA ASP A 577 3.68 29.78 -2.77
C ASP A 577 4.63 31.00 -2.81
N GLU A 578 4.81 31.60 -3.99
CA GLU A 578 5.68 32.77 -4.20
C GLU A 578 5.17 34.03 -3.46
N ALA A 579 3.84 34.23 -3.40
CA ALA A 579 3.23 35.30 -2.62
C ALA A 579 3.49 35.14 -1.12
N SER A 580 3.36 33.91 -0.60
CA SER A 580 3.67 33.60 0.80
C SER A 580 5.13 33.88 1.14
N LEU A 581 6.06 33.43 0.27
CA LEU A 581 7.50 33.64 0.45
C LEU A 581 7.88 35.13 0.35
N SER A 582 7.23 35.90 -0.53
CA SER A 582 7.45 37.35 -0.67
C SER A 582 7.05 38.13 0.59
N LEU A 583 6.05 37.64 1.33
CA LEU A 583 5.61 38.18 2.62
C LEU A 583 6.46 37.69 3.81
N LYS A 584 7.67 37.17 3.56
CA LYS A 584 8.56 36.56 4.57
C LYS A 584 7.97 35.30 5.24
N GLY A 585 7.04 34.63 4.56
CA GLY A 585 6.68 33.25 4.87
C GLY A 585 7.87 32.31 4.63
N ASN A 586 7.91 31.20 5.34
CA ASN A 586 8.84 30.09 5.06
C ASN A 586 8.04 28.90 4.52
N SER A 587 8.69 27.90 3.91
CA SER A 587 7.95 26.78 3.29
C SER A 587 7.07 26.02 4.28
N TRP A 588 7.43 25.95 5.56
CA TRP A 588 6.55 25.38 6.61
C TRP A 588 5.24 26.15 6.77
N LYS A 589 5.32 27.49 6.89
CA LYS A 589 4.13 28.35 6.97
C LYS A 589 3.32 28.30 5.69
N THR A 590 3.98 28.33 4.53
CA THR A 590 3.31 28.21 3.23
C THR A 590 2.55 26.89 3.14
N LEU A 591 3.19 25.77 3.50
CA LEU A 591 2.57 24.46 3.51
C LEU A 591 1.34 24.43 4.43
N ILE A 592 1.46 24.86 5.68
CA ILE A 592 0.38 24.75 6.68
C ILE A 592 -0.77 25.73 6.45
N TYR A 593 -0.47 26.97 6.12
CA TYR A 593 -1.46 28.04 6.09
C TYR A 593 -2.02 28.32 4.69
N VAL A 594 -1.32 27.92 3.62
CA VAL A 594 -1.75 28.16 2.23
C VAL A 594 -2.05 26.84 1.52
N THR A 595 -1.07 25.95 1.43
CA THR A 595 -1.18 24.75 0.60
C THR A 595 -2.12 23.70 1.23
N LEU A 596 -1.95 23.38 2.51
CA LEU A 596 -2.72 22.36 3.22
C LEU A 596 -4.24 22.63 3.25
N PRO A 597 -4.71 23.87 3.55
CA PRO A 597 -6.15 24.17 3.53
C PRO A 597 -6.75 24.04 2.12
N LEU A 598 -6.00 24.43 1.09
CA LEU A 598 -6.43 24.31 -0.31
C LEU A 598 -6.44 22.84 -0.79
N LEU A 599 -5.52 22.01 -0.26
CA LEU A 599 -5.45 20.57 -0.56
C LEU A 599 -6.37 19.70 0.29
N LYS A 600 -7.09 20.26 1.27
CA LYS A 600 -7.97 19.51 2.18
C LYS A 600 -8.86 18.48 1.47
N PRO A 601 -9.54 18.78 0.34
CA PRO A 601 -10.37 17.78 -0.35
C PRO A 601 -9.56 16.60 -0.91
N ALA A 602 -8.37 16.85 -1.44
CA ALA A 602 -7.48 15.82 -1.97
C ALA A 602 -6.92 14.94 -0.84
N LEU A 603 -6.54 15.56 0.29
CA LEU A 603 -6.02 14.86 1.46
C LEU A 603 -7.08 14.02 2.15
N LEU A 604 -8.32 14.50 2.24
CA LEU A 604 -9.44 13.70 2.77
C LEU A 604 -9.70 12.47 1.88
N SER A 605 -9.68 12.64 0.56
CA SER A 605 -9.80 11.50 -0.37
C SER A 605 -8.65 10.50 -0.19
N ALA A 606 -7.43 10.99 -0.02
CA ALA A 606 -6.25 10.16 0.22
C ALA A 606 -6.34 9.41 1.55
N LEU A 607 -6.78 10.08 2.61
CA LEU A 607 -6.99 9.54 3.94
C LEU A 607 -7.99 8.37 3.90
N ILE A 608 -9.17 8.59 3.32
CA ILE A 608 -10.22 7.56 3.21
C ILE A 608 -9.71 6.35 2.42
N THR A 609 -9.08 6.61 1.28
CA THR A 609 -8.57 5.53 0.43
C THR A 609 -7.47 4.73 1.13
N SER A 610 -6.56 5.41 1.85
CA SER A 610 -5.49 4.76 2.61
C SER A 610 -6.05 3.98 3.80
N PHE A 611 -7.07 4.51 4.47
CA PHE A 611 -7.74 3.80 5.57
C PHE A 611 -8.41 2.51 5.08
N VAL A 612 -9.15 2.59 3.96
CA VAL A 612 -9.80 1.42 3.38
C VAL A 612 -8.78 0.35 2.95
N ARG A 613 -7.66 0.78 2.37
CA ARG A 613 -6.60 -0.15 1.95
C ARG A 613 -5.86 -0.77 3.14
N ALA A 614 -5.58 0.01 4.18
CA ALA A 614 -4.98 -0.48 5.41
C ALA A 614 -5.85 -1.55 6.10
N MET A 615 -7.16 -1.29 6.24
CA MET A 615 -8.13 -2.23 6.84
C MET A 615 -8.27 -3.55 6.08
N THR A 616 -8.11 -3.54 4.75
CA THR A 616 -8.31 -4.71 3.88
C THR A 616 -7.02 -5.46 3.56
N THR A 617 -5.89 -5.03 4.14
CA THR A 617 -4.59 -5.61 3.88
C THR A 617 -4.41 -6.97 4.56
N VAL A 618 -3.87 -7.94 3.82
CA VAL A 618 -3.46 -9.26 4.36
C VAL A 618 -2.03 -9.62 3.99
N SER A 619 -1.67 -9.54 2.71
CA SER A 619 -0.52 -10.27 2.15
C SER A 619 0.83 -10.03 2.83
N ALA A 620 1.13 -8.79 3.26
CA ALA A 620 2.35 -8.51 4.01
C ALA A 620 2.19 -8.78 5.52
N ILE A 621 0.97 -8.55 6.03
CA ILE A 621 0.68 -8.55 7.46
C ILE A 621 0.63 -9.97 8.02
N VAL A 622 0.21 -10.95 7.23
CA VAL A 622 0.15 -12.36 7.67
C VAL A 622 1.49 -12.88 8.20
N PHE A 623 2.60 -12.34 7.68
CA PHE A 623 3.97 -12.66 8.12
C PHE A 623 4.38 -11.92 9.40
N LEU A 624 3.73 -10.80 9.72
CA LEU A 624 4.16 -9.88 10.79
C LEU A 624 3.30 -9.98 12.05
N VAL A 625 2.14 -10.63 11.97
CA VAL A 625 1.20 -10.73 13.09
C VAL A 625 1.66 -11.77 14.12
N THR A 626 1.46 -11.42 15.38
CA THR A 626 1.58 -12.31 16.54
C THR A 626 0.22 -12.46 17.23
N ALA A 627 0.17 -13.26 18.30
CA ALA A 627 -1.06 -13.43 19.09
C ALA A 627 -1.62 -12.10 19.61
N ASP A 628 -0.75 -11.17 20.02
CA ASP A 628 -1.15 -9.88 20.60
C ASP A 628 -1.41 -8.79 19.53
N THR A 629 -0.74 -8.89 18.38
CA THR A 629 -0.84 -7.91 17.29
C THR A 629 -1.74 -8.35 16.14
N ARG A 630 -2.50 -9.44 16.34
CA ARG A 630 -3.43 -10.00 15.36
C ARG A 630 -4.35 -8.92 14.79
N VAL A 631 -4.52 -8.91 13.47
CA VAL A 631 -5.50 -8.09 12.76
C VAL A 631 -6.66 -8.95 12.27
N ALA A 632 -7.81 -8.33 12.02
CA ALA A 632 -9.06 -8.98 11.64
C ALA A 632 -8.89 -9.85 10.41
N THR A 633 -8.16 -9.37 9.41
CA THR A 633 -7.99 -10.07 8.15
C THR A 633 -7.13 -11.34 8.28
N ALA A 634 -6.09 -11.32 9.12
CA ALA A 634 -5.30 -12.51 9.46
C ALA A 634 -6.08 -13.47 10.37
N TYR A 635 -6.85 -12.95 11.32
CA TYR A 635 -7.70 -13.79 12.17
C TYR A 635 -8.72 -14.58 11.35
N ILE A 636 -9.40 -13.93 10.41
CA ILE A 636 -10.36 -14.62 9.54
C ILE A 636 -9.64 -15.70 8.72
N LEU A 637 -8.45 -15.39 8.19
CA LEU A 637 -7.69 -16.36 7.41
C LEU A 637 -7.34 -17.61 8.23
N ASN A 638 -6.86 -17.44 9.46
CA ASN A 638 -6.55 -18.57 10.34
C ASN A 638 -7.79 -19.44 10.60
N ARG A 639 -8.97 -18.81 10.80
CA ARG A 639 -10.24 -19.56 10.97
C ARG A 639 -10.63 -20.34 9.73
N VAL A 640 -10.28 -19.86 8.54
CA VAL A 640 -10.47 -20.60 7.29
C VAL A 640 -9.51 -21.79 7.21
N GLU A 641 -8.25 -21.61 7.60
CA GLU A 641 -7.26 -22.69 7.66
C GLU A 641 -7.66 -23.79 8.67
N ASP A 642 -8.24 -23.39 9.81
CA ASP A 642 -8.77 -24.30 10.84
C ASP A 642 -10.08 -25.00 10.41
N GLY A 643 -10.66 -24.64 9.25
CA GLY A 643 -11.92 -25.18 8.75
C GLY A 643 -13.17 -24.61 9.43
N GLU A 644 -13.03 -23.57 10.27
CA GLU A 644 -14.11 -22.87 10.95
C GLU A 644 -14.80 -21.83 10.05
N TYR A 645 -15.31 -22.29 8.90
CA TYR A 645 -15.90 -21.42 7.88
C TYR A 645 -17.06 -20.55 8.40
N GLY A 646 -17.92 -21.06 9.29
CA GLY A 646 -19.03 -20.30 9.87
C GLY A 646 -18.58 -19.03 10.59
N ILE A 647 -17.52 -19.15 11.41
CA ILE A 647 -16.91 -18.03 12.14
C ILE A 647 -16.23 -17.07 11.16
N ALA A 648 -15.51 -17.60 10.17
CA ALA A 648 -14.84 -16.79 9.16
C ALA A 648 -15.83 -15.95 8.32
N ILE A 649 -16.96 -16.55 7.91
CA ILE A 649 -18.01 -15.87 7.15
C ILE A 649 -18.69 -14.79 8.01
N ALA A 650 -19.00 -15.10 9.28
CA ALA A 650 -19.60 -14.13 10.21
C ALA A 650 -18.72 -12.92 10.47
N TYR A 651 -17.41 -13.14 10.60
CA TYR A 651 -16.49 -12.04 10.74
C TYR A 651 -16.29 -11.27 9.41
N GLY A 652 -16.28 -11.97 8.28
CA GLY A 652 -16.26 -11.36 6.94
C GLY A 652 -17.46 -10.44 6.68
N SER A 653 -18.68 -10.89 7.00
CA SER A 653 -19.89 -10.07 6.89
C SER A 653 -19.85 -8.86 7.82
N LEU A 654 -19.39 -9.04 9.07
CA LEU A 654 -19.24 -7.94 10.00
C LEU A 654 -18.24 -6.89 9.50
N LEU A 655 -17.08 -7.32 8.99
CA LEU A 655 -16.09 -6.40 8.42
C LEU A 655 -16.67 -5.59 7.26
N ILE A 656 -17.47 -6.20 6.38
CA ILE A 656 -18.15 -5.46 5.31
C ILE A 656 -19.05 -4.36 5.88
N VAL A 657 -19.83 -4.67 6.93
CA VAL A 657 -20.72 -3.69 7.58
C VAL A 657 -19.93 -2.56 8.24
N VAL A 658 -18.88 -2.90 9.00
CA VAL A 658 -18.01 -1.92 9.66
C VAL A 658 -17.33 -1.01 8.63
N MET A 659 -16.80 -1.59 7.56
CA MET A 659 -16.18 -0.83 6.47
C MET A 659 -17.16 0.11 5.78
N MET A 660 -18.37 -0.36 5.48
CA MET A 660 -19.42 0.47 4.89
C MET A 660 -19.81 1.62 5.81
N ALA A 661 -19.99 1.34 7.11
CA ALA A 661 -20.31 2.36 8.11
C ALA A 661 -19.22 3.44 8.20
N ILE A 662 -17.93 3.04 8.19
CA ILE A 662 -16.80 3.97 8.24
C ILE A 662 -16.73 4.81 6.96
N ILE A 663 -16.91 4.21 5.78
CA ILE A 663 -16.91 4.96 4.51
C ILE A 663 -18.06 5.97 4.49
N LEU A 664 -19.27 5.57 4.90
CA LEU A 664 -20.42 6.48 4.98
C LEU A 664 -20.19 7.61 5.99
N PHE A 665 -19.56 7.30 7.12
CA PHE A 665 -19.17 8.30 8.12
C PHE A 665 -18.19 9.31 7.52
N PHE A 666 -17.15 8.86 6.83
CA PHE A 666 -16.21 9.74 6.16
C PHE A 666 -16.88 10.56 5.05
N ASP A 667 -17.71 9.95 4.21
CA ASP A 667 -18.44 10.65 3.16
C ASP A 667 -19.40 11.70 3.74
N TRP A 668 -19.99 11.45 4.91
CA TRP A 668 -20.80 12.43 5.63
C TRP A 668 -19.95 13.62 6.12
N VAL A 669 -18.80 13.35 6.77
CA VAL A 669 -17.86 14.39 7.24
C VAL A 669 -17.29 15.21 6.07
N VAL A 670 -17.05 14.58 4.92
CA VAL A 670 -16.49 15.24 3.73
C VAL A 670 -17.58 15.92 2.88
N GLY A 671 -18.80 15.39 2.86
CA GLY A 671 -19.92 15.84 2.02
C GLY A 671 -20.23 17.33 2.15
N ASP A 672 -20.07 17.89 3.36
CA ASP A 672 -20.23 19.32 3.62
C ASP A 672 -19.22 20.20 2.85
N THR A 673 -18.04 19.68 2.51
CA THR A 673 -17.05 20.40 1.71
C THR A 673 -17.38 20.45 0.21
N ARG A 674 -18.11 19.45 -0.32
CA ARG A 674 -18.57 19.43 -1.72
C ARG A 674 -19.83 20.27 -1.92
N ILE A 675 -20.74 20.28 -0.95
CA ILE A 675 -22.00 21.04 -0.99
C ILE A 675 -21.74 22.55 -0.87
N SER A 676 -20.70 22.97 -0.16
CA SER A 676 -20.27 24.38 -0.07
C SER A 676 -19.94 25.01 -1.45
N ARG A 677 -19.28 24.27 -2.35
CA ARG A 677 -19.03 24.73 -3.74
C ARG A 677 -20.30 24.81 -4.59
N SER A 678 -21.31 24.00 -4.30
CA SER A 678 -22.61 24.04 -5.01
C SER A 678 -23.47 25.22 -4.55
N LYS A 679 -23.49 25.54 -3.25
CA LYS A 679 -24.24 26.69 -2.71
C LYS A 679 -23.62 28.03 -3.13
N ALA A 680 -22.29 28.14 -3.16
CA ALA A 680 -21.62 29.34 -3.67
C ALA A 680 -21.90 29.61 -5.17
N LYS A 681 -22.22 28.57 -5.94
CA LYS A 681 -22.59 28.68 -7.36
C LYS A 681 -24.07 28.95 -7.62
N GLN A 682 -24.90 28.88 -6.58
CA GLN A 682 -26.33 29.26 -6.62
C GLN A 682 -26.58 30.66 -6.03
N MET A 683 -25.56 31.29 -5.43
CA MET A 683 -25.63 32.63 -4.83
C MET A 683 -24.93 33.72 -5.67
N ASN A 684 -24.37 33.36 -6.83
CA ASN A 684 -23.96 34.26 -7.91
C ASN A 684 -24.77 33.90 -9.16
#